data_AF-A0A7V4CN55-F1
#
_entry.id   AF-A0A7V4CN55-F1
#
_cell.length_a   1.000
_cell.length_b   1.000
_cell.length_c   1.000
_cell.angle_alpha   90.00
_cell.angle_beta   90.00
_cell.angle_gamma   90.00
#
_symmetry.space_group_name_H-M   'P 1'
#
loop_
_entity.id
_entity.type
_entity.pdbx_description
1 polymer ?
#
loop_
_entity_poly.entity_id
_entity_poly.type
_entity_poly.pdbx_seq_one_letter_code
_entity_poly.pdbx_strand_id
1 'polypeptide(L)'
;MLRINKLDLLSFGVLIVLIIVLSLSACSPLKTAGKIQISINVNIPKSVETKDIKHGLNAYIDEVSSVELIVYDSANTEVLKQSVNKNKDISFSFELPRGGTYKFVVNGKRNDNSLVFTGEKTQTLQPGQSYTISIDTKFVNGYLAVFVDLDDELLVMYDVQELRALLKDSSGNVIKDENFQITPQATRLSISIDCYPRVYSVGISARLKNKATSEEWSNNLDEIAVSVEIKPGLKSVLDGFRIFFDPAEGHPQITYKFGALAPTITGAIYNVDTNELTINWSYPSSIANAKFYVYFLDKNNNLSLWDITTSHSSTQELLGVDFWNVQKIGVRAVVNGKESKIEYIDKSNVNITSINVPLTSSTMYTLFIRSFYDSNGDGIGDFKGVSQKINYLKSLGVDTVWFLPFNKAKSYHGYDVEDYYDVEPDYGSFLDLENMIKELNQNGIRVVMDLVVNHTSDTHPWFLDAVENTTNSKYWNYYIMTLENRDGWNHWHWKINSKGQKVYYFGLFDLSMPDLNFDNPAVMEEIKRIIDFWITVGVDGFRLDAPKHYKGWDWNDDIPGSAYYAKQIENYIRSKLGSDAIVVGEVYDGDPSVLSQFAPMPALNFTFMYGITANHEGKDNLLVETISWVNGATYYLNVNHFPFIDNHDLNRWISVLIDQKYSGDTQAGIRQYLLTNALLLSLNGMPVIYYGDEIGLRGWKWNGDPWDLPVREPMQWYANQQGAEQTWWTKPIYQQKNITFGNANVDGAMYDDPNDGVSVEEEQTGYSILNFFKQFINLRASYPALAKGSLTIERDWKNLYVIKRVYGTQQVLVLINLDATYSNNYTVPAGYKWVWYAFFNDTAFEFGAKNESPLQNDTNWTVNPRQIYVFVKN
;
A
#
# COMPACT_ATOMS: atom_id res chain seq x y z
N MET A 1 28.80 69.96 -13.64
CA MET A 1 27.85 69.86 -12.50
C MET A 1 26.55 70.56 -12.88
N LEU A 2 25.42 69.87 -12.80
CA LEU A 2 24.09 70.47 -12.87
C LEU A 2 23.50 70.50 -11.45
N ARG A 3 22.83 71.60 -11.09
CA ARG A 3 22.16 71.77 -9.80
C ARG A 3 20.70 72.03 -10.09
N ILE A 4 19.84 71.04 -9.81
CA ILE A 4 18.44 71.06 -10.20
C ILE A 4 17.62 70.95 -8.91
N ASN A 5 16.89 72.02 -8.58
CA ASN A 5 16.25 72.16 -7.25
C ASN A 5 14.81 71.64 -7.20
N LYS A 6 14.20 71.28 -8.34
CA LYS A 6 12.98 70.46 -8.45
C LYS A 6 13.04 69.65 -9.75
N LEU A 7 12.77 68.35 -9.64
CA LEU A 7 12.53 67.39 -10.72
C LEU A 7 11.44 66.44 -10.21
N ASP A 8 10.47 66.10 -11.05
CA ASP A 8 9.60 64.94 -10.78
C ASP A 8 10.36 63.63 -11.04
N LEU A 9 9.82 62.52 -10.52
CA LEU A 9 10.50 61.21 -10.58
C LEU A 9 10.69 60.72 -12.03
N LEU A 10 9.71 60.97 -12.92
CA LEU A 10 9.79 60.55 -14.32
C LEU A 10 10.96 61.24 -15.04
N SER A 11 11.06 62.56 -14.88
CA SER A 11 12.14 63.37 -15.44
C SER A 11 13.50 63.02 -14.83
N PHE A 12 13.53 62.59 -13.56
CA PHE A 12 14.73 62.09 -12.89
C PHE A 12 15.21 60.76 -13.49
N GLY A 13 14.28 59.82 -13.73
CA GLY A 13 14.56 58.55 -14.41
C GLY A 13 15.08 58.73 -15.84
N VAL A 14 14.41 59.57 -16.64
CA VAL A 14 14.85 59.88 -18.01
C VAL A 14 16.23 60.54 -18.01
N LEU A 15 16.51 61.47 -17.09
CA LEU A 15 17.81 62.14 -16.98
C LEU A 15 18.93 61.13 -16.63
N ILE A 16 18.68 60.19 -15.71
CA ILE A 16 19.63 59.13 -15.38
C ILE A 16 19.91 58.22 -16.59
N VAL A 17 18.87 57.80 -17.31
CA VAL A 17 19.02 56.95 -18.52
C VAL A 17 19.80 57.69 -19.61
N LEU A 18 19.48 58.96 -19.90
CA LEU A 18 20.23 59.76 -20.89
C LEU A 18 21.70 59.91 -20.52
N ILE A 19 22.00 60.14 -19.23
CA ILE A 19 23.38 60.27 -18.73
C ILE A 19 24.14 58.94 -18.84
N ILE A 20 23.50 57.80 -18.55
CA ILE A 20 24.10 56.48 -18.71
C ILE A 20 24.37 56.18 -20.20
N VAL A 21 23.41 56.45 -21.09
CA VAL A 21 23.55 56.21 -22.55
C VAL A 21 24.64 57.10 -23.17
N LEU A 22 24.70 58.39 -22.82
CA LEU A 22 25.76 59.31 -23.27
C LEU A 22 27.14 58.93 -22.70
N SER A 23 27.21 58.40 -21.47
CA SER A 23 28.48 57.97 -20.86
C SER A 23 29.00 56.66 -21.45
N LEU A 24 28.11 55.69 -21.73
CA LEU A 24 28.47 54.42 -22.35
C LEU A 24 28.93 54.59 -23.80
N SER A 25 28.26 55.44 -24.58
CA SER A 25 28.66 55.73 -25.97
C SER A 25 30.02 56.43 -26.05
N ALA A 26 30.34 57.32 -25.10
CA ALA A 26 31.66 57.97 -25.00
C ALA A 26 32.82 57.00 -24.70
N CYS A 27 32.57 55.84 -24.07
CA CYS A 27 33.62 54.86 -23.76
C CYS A 27 33.93 53.88 -24.92
N SER A 28 33.20 53.94 -26.04
CA SER A 28 33.35 53.01 -27.18
C SER A 28 34.71 53.02 -27.94
N PRO A 29 35.52 54.10 -28.01
CA PRO A 29 36.74 54.10 -28.82
C PRO A 29 38.05 53.81 -28.04
N LEU A 30 37.98 53.52 -26.74
CA LEU A 30 39.18 53.35 -25.89
C LEU A 30 39.93 52.02 -26.16
N LYS A 31 41.02 52.10 -26.93
CA LYS A 31 41.92 50.97 -27.22
C LYS A 31 43.08 50.77 -26.22
N THR A 32 43.26 51.67 -25.25
CA THR A 32 44.29 51.60 -24.19
C THR A 32 43.70 52.02 -22.85
N ALA A 33 44.31 51.55 -21.75
CA ALA A 33 43.73 51.68 -20.41
C ALA A 33 43.79 53.11 -19.86
N GLY A 34 42.64 53.67 -19.49
CA GLY A 34 42.50 54.97 -18.85
C GLY A 34 41.11 55.15 -18.26
N LYS A 35 41.06 55.68 -17.03
CA LYS A 35 39.84 55.85 -16.22
C LYS A 35 39.21 57.23 -16.46
N ILE A 36 37.90 57.28 -16.70
CA ILE A 36 37.06 58.49 -16.72
C ILE A 36 36.08 58.39 -15.54
N GLN A 37 35.72 59.50 -14.88
CA GLN A 37 34.82 59.53 -13.71
C GLN A 37 33.88 60.76 -13.72
N ILE A 38 32.59 60.61 -13.36
CA ILE A 38 31.54 61.65 -13.47
C ILE A 38 30.56 61.59 -12.27
N SER A 39 30.21 62.72 -11.61
CA SER A 39 29.35 62.72 -10.37
C SER A 39 28.30 63.84 -10.22
N ILE A 40 27.22 63.56 -9.45
CA ILE A 40 25.95 64.34 -9.30
C ILE A 40 25.43 64.25 -7.81
N ASN A 41 24.52 65.11 -7.30
CA ASN A 41 24.09 65.13 -5.85
C ASN A 41 22.65 65.70 -5.54
N VAL A 42 21.77 65.03 -4.73
CA VAL A 42 20.34 65.43 -4.37
C VAL A 42 19.85 64.96 -2.95
N ASN A 43 18.92 65.62 -2.17
CA ASN A 43 18.55 65.44 -0.70
C ASN A 43 17.01 65.32 -0.27
N ILE A 44 16.61 64.79 0.94
CA ILE A 44 15.20 64.50 1.48
C ILE A 44 15.00 64.70 3.08
N PRO A 45 13.80 64.59 3.80
CA PRO A 45 13.55 64.67 5.31
C PRO A 45 12.97 63.39 6.08
N LYS A 46 12.40 63.38 7.35
CA LYS A 46 12.14 62.13 8.23
C LYS A 46 10.90 62.02 9.22
N SER A 47 10.39 60.79 9.61
CA SER A 47 9.82 60.40 10.97
C SER A 47 10.18 58.94 11.50
N VAL A 48 9.40 58.24 12.38
CA VAL A 48 9.82 57.32 13.51
C VAL A 48 9.10 55.91 13.61
N GLU A 49 9.49 55.06 14.59
CA GLU A 49 9.18 53.62 14.90
C GLU A 49 7.77 53.26 15.50
N THR A 50 7.49 51.94 15.66
CA THR A 50 6.15 51.32 15.94
C THR A 50 6.09 50.35 17.16
N LYS A 51 4.87 49.89 17.53
CA LYS A 51 4.59 48.85 18.57
C LYS A 51 3.38 47.95 18.18
N ASP A 52 3.27 46.76 18.80
CA ASP A 52 2.43 45.61 18.40
C ASP A 52 0.89 45.79 18.28
N ILE A 53 0.28 45.08 17.31
CA ILE A 53 -1.18 44.95 17.10
C ILE A 53 -1.54 43.54 16.59
N LYS A 54 -2.29 42.72 17.36
CA LYS A 54 -2.71 41.36 16.93
C LYS A 54 -4.09 40.87 17.40
N HIS A 55 -5.01 41.78 17.77
CA HIS A 55 -6.27 41.41 18.45
C HIS A 55 -7.58 42.01 17.88
N GLY A 56 -7.57 42.64 16.70
CA GLY A 56 -8.72 43.42 16.21
C GLY A 56 -9.57 42.86 15.05
N LEU A 57 -9.13 41.83 14.30
CA LEU A 57 -9.67 41.59 12.94
C LEU A 57 -10.84 40.59 12.78
N ASN A 58 -11.10 39.68 13.72
CA ASN A 58 -12.12 38.63 13.52
C ASN A 58 -13.57 39.14 13.51
N ALA A 59 -13.84 40.35 14.01
CA ALA A 59 -15.21 40.84 14.24
C ALA A 59 -16.02 41.17 12.97
N TYR A 60 -15.37 41.43 11.82
CA TYR A 60 -16.05 42.02 10.65
C TYR A 60 -16.76 41.01 9.74
N ILE A 61 -16.40 39.72 9.77
CA ILE A 61 -17.07 38.66 8.99
C ILE A 61 -18.46 38.34 9.58
N ASP A 62 -18.61 38.49 10.90
CA ASP A 62 -19.85 38.18 11.58
C ASP A 62 -20.99 39.17 11.21
N GLU A 63 -20.67 40.37 10.72
CA GLU A 63 -21.66 41.41 10.34
C GLU A 63 -22.39 41.17 9.00
N VAL A 64 -21.82 40.41 8.06
CA VAL A 64 -22.50 40.08 6.79
C VAL A 64 -23.68 39.15 7.10
N SER A 65 -24.89 39.51 6.67
CA SER A 65 -26.10 38.73 6.96
C SER A 65 -26.86 38.26 5.71
N SER A 66 -26.52 38.77 4.53
CA SER A 66 -27.01 38.26 3.25
C SER A 66 -26.01 38.52 2.13
N VAL A 67 -26.08 37.72 1.07
CA VAL A 67 -25.31 37.90 -0.17
C VAL A 67 -26.28 37.96 -1.35
N GLU A 68 -26.07 38.91 -2.24
CA GLU A 68 -26.86 39.18 -3.45
C GLU A 68 -25.95 39.03 -4.69
N LEU A 69 -26.32 38.12 -5.59
CA LEU A 69 -25.73 37.98 -6.92
C LEU A 69 -26.63 38.68 -7.95
N ILE A 70 -26.02 39.43 -8.86
CA ILE A 70 -26.66 40.05 -10.01
C ILE A 70 -25.84 39.71 -11.26
N VAL A 71 -26.49 39.27 -12.33
CA VAL A 71 -25.86 38.93 -13.61
C VAL A 71 -26.43 39.83 -14.70
N TYR A 72 -25.53 40.48 -15.42
CA TYR A 72 -25.84 41.34 -16.56
C TYR A 72 -25.39 40.67 -17.86
N ASP A 73 -26.19 40.80 -18.92
CA ASP A 73 -25.76 40.41 -20.27
C ASP A 73 -24.78 41.43 -20.88
N SER A 74 -24.30 41.14 -22.10
CA SER A 74 -23.39 42.01 -22.84
C SER A 74 -23.99 43.38 -23.25
N ALA A 75 -25.30 43.59 -23.07
CA ALA A 75 -25.97 44.88 -23.24
C ALA A 75 -26.16 45.63 -21.89
N ASN A 76 -25.59 45.12 -20.79
CA ASN A 76 -25.82 45.55 -19.41
C ASN A 76 -27.29 45.44 -18.94
N THR A 77 -28.08 44.53 -19.53
CA THR A 77 -29.42 44.21 -19.03
C THR A 77 -29.31 43.21 -17.88
N GLU A 78 -29.99 43.44 -16.76
CA GLU A 78 -30.07 42.47 -15.67
C GLU A 78 -30.85 41.24 -16.14
N VAL A 79 -30.20 40.07 -16.18
CA VAL A 79 -30.78 38.80 -16.65
C VAL A 79 -31.00 37.78 -15.53
N LEU A 80 -30.31 37.93 -14.40
CA LEU A 80 -30.54 37.15 -13.20
C LEU A 80 -30.23 38.01 -11.96
N LYS A 81 -31.05 37.89 -10.92
CA LYS A 81 -30.78 38.47 -9.61
C LYS A 81 -31.31 37.57 -8.50
N GLN A 82 -30.47 37.24 -7.53
CA GLN A 82 -30.79 36.29 -6.47
C GLN A 82 -30.08 36.67 -5.17
N SER A 83 -30.77 36.55 -4.04
CA SER A 83 -30.23 36.90 -2.71
C SER A 83 -30.53 35.80 -1.69
N VAL A 84 -29.57 35.50 -0.82
CA VAL A 84 -29.68 34.48 0.23
C VAL A 84 -29.20 35.04 1.57
N ASN A 85 -29.89 34.68 2.66
CA ASN A 85 -29.53 35.05 4.03
C ASN A 85 -28.46 34.10 4.60
N LYS A 86 -27.60 34.62 5.48
CA LYS A 86 -26.43 33.93 6.03
C LYS A 86 -26.80 32.65 6.79
N ASN A 87 -26.29 31.53 6.31
CA ASN A 87 -25.82 30.38 7.08
C ASN A 87 -24.53 29.88 6.38
N LYS A 88 -23.69 29.10 7.07
CA LYS A 88 -22.33 28.79 6.58
C LYS A 88 -22.33 28.06 5.23
N ASP A 89 -21.34 28.43 4.41
CA ASP A 89 -21.07 28.05 3.02
C ASP A 89 -22.24 28.34 2.07
N ILE A 90 -22.09 29.38 1.22
CA ILE A 90 -23.18 29.94 0.42
C ILE A 90 -22.94 29.62 -1.06
N SER A 91 -23.63 28.59 -1.57
CA SER A 91 -23.58 28.21 -2.99
C SER A 91 -24.92 28.42 -3.70
N PHE A 92 -24.84 28.82 -4.97
CA PHE A 92 -25.95 29.09 -5.87
C PHE A 92 -25.76 28.30 -7.17
N SER A 93 -26.79 27.62 -7.67
CA SER A 93 -26.78 27.03 -9.01
C SER A 93 -27.87 27.67 -9.87
N PHE A 94 -27.56 28.00 -11.11
CA PHE A 94 -28.51 28.60 -12.06
C PHE A 94 -28.19 28.22 -13.50
N GLU A 95 -29.22 28.29 -14.36
CA GLU A 95 -29.10 28.09 -15.80
C GLU A 95 -29.26 29.42 -16.53
N LEU A 96 -28.34 29.70 -17.46
CA LEU A 96 -28.46 30.88 -18.32
C LEU A 96 -29.20 30.50 -19.62
N PRO A 97 -30.18 31.30 -20.07
CA PRO A 97 -31.07 30.91 -21.16
C PRO A 97 -30.39 30.86 -22.53
N ARG A 98 -29.19 31.46 -22.68
CA ARG A 98 -28.36 31.48 -23.90
C ARG A 98 -26.88 31.59 -23.50
N GLY A 99 -25.99 31.26 -24.43
CA GLY A 99 -24.54 31.44 -24.27
C GLY A 99 -24.08 32.82 -24.75
N GLY A 100 -23.01 33.32 -24.16
CA GLY A 100 -22.51 34.68 -24.39
C GLY A 100 -21.61 35.18 -23.27
N THR A 101 -21.21 36.45 -23.35
CA THR A 101 -20.41 37.13 -22.31
C THR A 101 -21.33 37.82 -21.31
N TYR A 102 -21.16 37.50 -20.04
CA TYR A 102 -21.96 37.98 -18.91
C TYR A 102 -21.07 38.66 -17.87
N LYS A 103 -21.58 39.71 -17.22
CA LYS A 103 -20.93 40.35 -16.07
C LYS A 103 -21.65 39.97 -14.78
N PHE A 104 -20.93 39.31 -13.89
CA PHE A 104 -21.38 38.89 -12.57
C PHE A 104 -21.01 39.95 -11.55
N VAL A 105 -21.94 40.31 -10.67
CA VAL A 105 -21.76 41.28 -9.58
C VAL A 105 -22.27 40.65 -8.28
N VAL A 106 -21.42 40.59 -7.25
CA VAL A 106 -21.72 39.98 -5.95
C VAL A 106 -21.64 41.04 -4.87
N ASN A 107 -22.68 41.15 -4.04
CA ASN A 107 -22.78 42.12 -2.95
C ASN A 107 -23.00 41.41 -1.61
N GLY A 108 -22.09 41.59 -0.63
CA GLY A 108 -22.34 41.22 0.76
C GLY A 108 -23.03 42.36 1.50
N LYS A 109 -24.10 42.08 2.26
CA LYS A 109 -24.91 43.09 2.96
C LYS A 109 -25.18 42.74 4.43
N ARG A 110 -25.43 43.76 5.25
CA ARG A 110 -25.92 43.64 6.64
C ARG A 110 -27.45 43.53 6.70
N ASN A 111 -27.99 43.29 7.89
CA ASN A 111 -29.44 43.13 8.13
C ASN A 111 -30.28 44.39 7.81
N ASP A 112 -29.66 45.57 7.84
CA ASP A 112 -30.27 46.84 7.43
C ASP A 112 -30.15 47.11 5.92
N ASN A 113 -29.69 46.13 5.15
CA ASN A 113 -29.42 46.18 3.71
C ASN A 113 -28.24 47.11 3.32
N SER A 114 -27.44 47.61 4.28
CA SER A 114 -26.19 48.32 3.98
C SER A 114 -25.12 47.39 3.40
N LEU A 115 -24.31 47.91 2.49
CA LEU A 115 -23.30 47.13 1.75
C LEU A 115 -22.01 46.98 2.57
N VAL A 116 -21.52 45.75 2.68
CA VAL A 116 -20.25 45.39 3.35
C VAL A 116 -19.13 45.25 2.33
N PHE A 117 -19.40 44.58 1.20
CA PHE A 117 -18.48 44.50 0.06
C PHE A 117 -19.25 44.35 -1.27
N THR A 118 -18.60 44.67 -2.38
CA THR A 118 -19.10 44.42 -3.75
C THR A 118 -17.95 43.98 -4.64
N GLY A 119 -18.21 43.09 -5.60
CA GLY A 119 -17.22 42.65 -6.58
C GLY A 119 -17.83 42.27 -7.91
N GLU A 120 -17.08 42.48 -9.00
CA GLU A 120 -17.53 42.17 -10.36
C GLU A 120 -16.47 41.46 -11.22
N LYS A 121 -16.92 40.54 -12.08
CA LYS A 121 -16.09 39.90 -13.12
C LYS A 121 -16.94 39.59 -14.35
N THR A 122 -16.31 39.62 -15.52
CA THR A 122 -16.93 39.31 -16.81
C THR A 122 -16.39 37.98 -17.34
N GLN A 123 -17.28 37.06 -17.72
CA GLN A 123 -16.94 35.71 -18.19
C GLN A 123 -17.82 35.32 -19.41
N THR A 124 -17.29 34.51 -20.32
CA THR A 124 -18.03 34.00 -21.50
C THR A 124 -18.42 32.55 -21.28
N LEU A 125 -19.72 32.23 -21.40
CA LEU A 125 -20.32 30.94 -21.05
C LEU A 125 -21.08 30.30 -22.20
N GLN A 126 -21.23 28.97 -22.16
CA GLN A 126 -21.86 28.15 -23.20
C GLN A 126 -23.38 28.03 -22.97
N PRO A 127 -24.20 27.89 -24.03
CA PRO A 127 -25.64 27.74 -23.90
C PRO A 127 -26.04 26.36 -23.36
N GLY A 128 -27.06 26.31 -22.50
CA GLY A 128 -27.73 25.06 -22.10
C GLY A 128 -26.99 24.21 -21.07
N GLN A 129 -26.05 24.81 -20.33
CA GLN A 129 -25.33 24.18 -19.22
C GLN A 129 -25.75 24.84 -17.90
N SER A 130 -25.94 24.03 -16.85
CA SER A 130 -26.07 24.49 -15.46
C SER A 130 -24.70 24.92 -14.94
N TYR A 131 -24.63 26.10 -14.31
CA TYR A 131 -23.43 26.63 -13.69
C TYR A 131 -23.64 26.81 -12.18
N THR A 132 -22.62 26.51 -11.37
CA THR A 132 -22.66 26.73 -9.93
C THR A 132 -21.67 27.81 -9.52
N ILE A 133 -22.16 28.82 -8.80
CA ILE A 133 -21.34 29.83 -8.12
C ILE A 133 -21.32 29.52 -6.62
N SER A 134 -20.16 29.13 -6.11
CA SER A 134 -19.92 28.95 -4.68
C SER A 134 -19.20 30.15 -4.09
N ILE A 135 -19.63 30.60 -2.90
CA ILE A 135 -19.02 31.72 -2.18
C ILE A 135 -18.53 31.27 -0.80
N ASP A 136 -17.22 31.32 -0.61
CA ASP A 136 -16.51 30.93 0.62
C ASP A 136 -15.67 32.11 1.12
N THR A 137 -15.48 32.24 2.44
CA THR A 137 -14.76 33.37 3.05
C THR A 137 -13.74 32.87 4.07
N LYS A 138 -12.45 33.01 3.76
CA LYS A 138 -11.34 32.51 4.59
C LYS A 138 -10.25 33.57 4.77
N PHE A 139 -9.67 33.62 5.97
CA PHE A 139 -8.53 34.48 6.27
C PHE A 139 -7.21 33.80 5.89
N VAL A 140 -6.41 34.44 5.04
CA VAL A 140 -5.11 33.95 4.58
C VAL A 140 -4.06 35.03 4.78
N ASN A 141 -2.98 34.73 5.51
CA ASN A 141 -1.85 35.63 5.75
C ASN A 141 -2.21 37.05 6.29
N GLY A 142 -3.32 37.17 7.02
CA GLY A 142 -3.80 38.44 7.59
C GLY A 142 -4.82 39.21 6.71
N TYR A 143 -5.24 38.64 5.58
CA TYR A 143 -6.23 39.21 4.66
C TYR A 143 -7.49 38.34 4.58
N LEU A 144 -8.65 38.96 4.39
CA LEU A 144 -9.92 38.27 4.17
C LEU A 144 -10.14 38.02 2.68
N ALA A 145 -9.99 36.77 2.25
CA ALA A 145 -10.32 36.35 0.90
C ALA A 145 -11.79 35.88 0.83
N VAL A 146 -12.55 36.47 -0.08
CA VAL A 146 -13.87 36.00 -0.50
C VAL A 146 -13.68 35.29 -1.83
N PHE A 147 -13.75 33.97 -1.81
CA PHE A 147 -13.70 33.12 -2.99
C PHE A 147 -15.09 33.13 -3.62
N VAL A 148 -15.14 33.29 -4.94
CA VAL A 148 -16.35 33.16 -5.74
C VAL A 148 -15.93 32.29 -6.90
N ASP A 149 -16.34 31.03 -6.90
CA ASP A 149 -15.86 30.03 -7.87
C ASP A 149 -17.00 29.66 -8.83
N LEU A 150 -16.71 29.67 -10.13
CA LEU A 150 -17.62 29.20 -11.18
C LEU A 150 -17.02 27.92 -11.77
N ASP A 151 -17.64 26.77 -11.46
CA ASP A 151 -17.14 25.43 -11.82
C ASP A 151 -15.62 25.27 -11.55
N ASP A 152 -15.21 25.65 -10.32
CA ASP A 152 -13.84 25.60 -9.78
C ASP A 152 -12.77 26.54 -10.43
N GLU A 153 -13.17 27.54 -11.23
CA GLU A 153 -12.30 28.68 -11.57
C GLU A 153 -12.53 29.93 -10.70
N LEU A 154 -11.45 30.41 -10.05
CA LEU A 154 -11.47 31.56 -9.14
C LEU A 154 -11.87 32.87 -9.84
N LEU A 155 -12.91 33.54 -9.34
CA LEU A 155 -13.37 34.81 -9.90
C LEU A 155 -12.62 36.04 -9.34
N VAL A 156 -12.61 36.29 -8.02
CA VAL A 156 -12.07 37.53 -7.40
C VAL A 156 -11.41 37.27 -6.04
N MET A 157 -10.57 38.20 -5.53
CA MET A 157 -9.96 38.21 -4.19
C MET A 157 -9.81 39.66 -3.69
N TYR A 158 -9.91 39.91 -2.37
CA TYR A 158 -9.90 41.26 -1.76
C TYR A 158 -8.88 41.44 -0.63
N ASP A 159 -8.55 42.70 -0.34
CA ASP A 159 -7.60 43.14 0.69
C ASP A 159 -8.29 43.93 1.84
N VAL A 160 -7.59 44.06 2.99
CA VAL A 160 -8.14 44.67 4.22
C VAL A 160 -8.30 46.19 4.14
N GLN A 161 -7.52 46.89 3.31
CA GLN A 161 -7.68 48.32 3.05
C GLN A 161 -8.87 48.59 2.12
N GLU A 162 -9.08 47.74 1.11
CA GLU A 162 -10.25 47.82 0.21
C GLU A 162 -11.55 47.53 0.98
N LEU A 163 -11.57 46.51 1.83
CA LEU A 163 -12.69 46.25 2.75
C LEU A 163 -12.97 47.45 3.67
N ARG A 164 -11.94 48.11 4.21
CA ARG A 164 -12.11 49.32 5.02
C ARG A 164 -12.68 50.51 4.24
N ALA A 165 -12.41 50.65 2.95
CA ALA A 165 -12.97 51.74 2.13
C ALA A 165 -14.48 51.60 1.86
N LEU A 166 -15.00 50.37 1.92
CA LEU A 166 -16.43 50.05 1.72
C LEU A 166 -17.22 50.09 3.04
N LEU A 167 -16.57 49.80 4.18
CA LEU A 167 -17.17 49.84 5.52
C LEU A 167 -17.51 51.28 5.96
N LYS A 168 -18.77 51.63 5.76
CA LYS A 168 -19.38 52.87 6.23
C LYS A 168 -20.24 52.66 7.48
N ASP A 169 -20.29 53.69 8.33
CA ASP A 169 -21.29 53.80 9.38
C ASP A 169 -22.70 54.05 8.80
N SER A 170 -23.73 54.03 9.65
CA SER A 170 -25.13 54.28 9.25
C SER A 170 -25.40 55.71 8.75
N SER A 171 -24.40 56.60 8.77
CA SER A 171 -24.44 57.95 8.20
C SER A 171 -23.58 58.11 6.93
N GLY A 172 -22.93 57.03 6.47
CA GLY A 172 -22.17 56.99 5.22
C GLY A 172 -20.67 57.30 5.31
N ASN A 173 -20.10 57.43 6.51
CA ASN A 173 -18.68 57.77 6.70
C ASN A 173 -17.79 56.53 6.88
N VAL A 174 -16.59 56.58 6.32
CA VAL A 174 -15.60 55.48 6.38
C VAL A 174 -14.99 55.38 7.78
N ILE A 175 -15.09 54.19 8.38
CA ILE A 175 -14.61 53.92 9.74
C ILE A 175 -13.08 53.73 9.72
N LYS A 176 -12.33 54.53 10.51
CA LYS A 176 -10.86 54.45 10.61
C LYS A 176 -10.42 54.00 12.00
N ASP A 177 -9.40 53.16 12.01
CA ASP A 177 -8.70 52.65 13.19
C ASP A 177 -7.35 53.37 13.32
N GLU A 178 -7.13 54.04 14.45
CA GLU A 178 -6.16 55.15 14.56
C GLU A 178 -4.71 54.73 14.84
N ASN A 179 -4.44 53.43 15.08
CA ASN A 179 -3.15 52.96 15.61
C ASN A 179 -2.08 52.56 14.56
N PHE A 180 -2.18 52.97 13.29
CA PHE A 180 -1.25 52.53 12.24
C PHE A 180 -0.62 53.68 11.43
N GLN A 181 0.65 54.04 11.69
CA GLN A 181 1.43 54.99 10.89
C GLN A 181 2.94 54.64 10.84
N ILE A 182 3.62 55.04 9.76
CA ILE A 182 5.07 54.97 9.52
C ILE A 182 5.51 56.28 8.81
N THR A 183 6.75 56.78 8.99
CA THR A 183 7.30 57.85 8.10
C THR A 183 8.86 57.79 7.98
N PRO A 184 9.53 58.17 6.85
CA PRO A 184 10.91 57.71 6.54
C PRO A 184 11.97 58.77 6.16
N GLN A 185 13.27 58.39 6.11
CA GLN A 185 14.45 59.30 6.13
C GLN A 185 15.14 59.73 4.81
N ALA A 186 15.37 61.05 4.72
CA ALA A 186 16.51 61.82 4.22
C ALA A 186 17.70 61.06 3.59
N THR A 187 17.66 60.90 2.27
CA THR A 187 18.72 60.30 1.45
C THR A 187 19.49 61.33 0.65
N ARG A 188 20.81 61.15 0.47
CA ARG A 188 21.60 61.85 -0.57
C ARG A 188 22.13 60.89 -1.64
N LEU A 189 21.83 61.15 -2.91
CA LEU A 189 22.27 60.29 -4.04
C LEU A 189 23.44 60.88 -4.82
N SER A 190 24.47 60.07 -5.12
CA SER A 190 25.56 60.36 -6.06
C SER A 190 25.81 59.19 -7.01
N ILE A 191 26.54 59.41 -8.11
CA ILE A 191 26.81 58.44 -9.20
C ILE A 191 28.29 58.58 -9.62
N SER A 192 28.94 57.50 -10.12
CA SER A 192 30.36 57.51 -10.51
C SER A 192 30.74 56.36 -11.47
N ILE A 193 30.77 56.61 -12.78
CA ILE A 193 31.04 55.61 -13.83
C ILE A 193 32.55 55.53 -14.13
N ASP A 194 33.12 54.32 -14.27
CA ASP A 194 34.57 54.07 -14.47
C ASP A 194 34.85 53.08 -15.65
N CYS A 195 35.38 53.55 -16.79
CA CYS A 195 35.59 52.70 -17.99
C CYS A 195 37.00 52.09 -18.13
N TYR A 196 37.10 50.86 -18.67
CA TYR A 196 38.36 50.18 -19.02
C TYR A 196 38.26 49.39 -20.36
N PRO A 197 39.37 49.05 -21.04
CA PRO A 197 39.32 48.33 -22.31
C PRO A 197 38.83 46.88 -22.16
N ARG A 198 37.83 46.49 -22.94
CA ARG A 198 37.17 45.16 -22.96
C ARG A 198 36.42 44.75 -21.68
N VAL A 199 36.31 45.61 -20.67
CA VAL A 199 35.46 45.40 -19.48
C VAL A 199 34.74 46.70 -19.14
N TYR A 200 33.41 46.71 -19.18
CA TYR A 200 32.60 47.83 -18.74
C TYR A 200 32.22 47.65 -17.27
N SER A 201 32.66 48.57 -16.40
CA SER A 201 32.29 48.59 -14.97
C SER A 201 31.53 49.87 -14.66
N VAL A 202 30.21 49.79 -14.54
CA VAL A 202 29.39 50.95 -14.14
C VAL A 202 29.21 50.92 -12.63
N GLY A 203 29.86 51.86 -11.93
CA GLY A 203 29.66 52.11 -10.51
C GLY A 203 28.53 53.10 -10.26
N ILE A 204 27.68 52.82 -9.27
CA ILE A 204 26.69 53.76 -8.74
C ILE A 204 26.77 53.72 -7.21
N SER A 205 26.89 54.88 -6.56
CA SER A 205 27.23 55.00 -5.13
C SER A 205 26.38 56.06 -4.42
N ALA A 206 25.26 55.63 -3.82
CA ALA A 206 24.46 56.47 -2.94
C ALA A 206 25.14 56.62 -1.57
N ARG A 207 25.03 57.78 -0.90
CA ARG A 207 25.63 58.01 0.43
C ARG A 207 24.62 58.63 1.38
N LEU A 208 24.11 57.82 2.30
CA LEU A 208 23.29 58.23 3.44
C LEU A 208 24.17 58.85 4.54
N LYS A 209 23.62 59.78 5.33
CA LYS A 209 24.34 60.39 6.46
C LYS A 209 23.46 60.42 7.70
N ASN A 210 23.83 59.63 8.69
CA ASN A 210 23.17 59.62 9.99
C ASN A 210 23.75 60.72 10.91
N LYS A 211 22.95 61.21 11.86
CA LYS A 211 23.39 62.20 12.86
C LYS A 211 22.84 61.82 14.24
N ALA A 212 23.58 61.00 14.96
CA ALA A 212 23.64 61.13 16.42
C ALA A 212 24.61 62.27 16.76
N THR A 213 24.40 62.94 17.89
CA THR A 213 25.21 64.09 18.34
C THR A 213 26.55 63.65 18.94
N SER A 214 27.56 64.52 18.80
CA SER A 214 28.86 64.52 19.52
C SER A 214 29.68 63.23 19.50
N GLU A 215 30.76 63.27 18.72
CA GLU A 215 32.06 62.67 19.04
C GLU A 215 32.11 61.23 19.56
N GLU A 216 31.87 60.28 18.66
CA GLU A 216 32.79 59.14 18.51
C GLU A 216 32.87 58.74 17.02
N TRP A 217 34.05 58.85 16.44
CA TRP A 217 34.34 58.43 15.06
C TRP A 217 35.15 57.13 15.11
N SER A 218 34.58 56.01 14.66
CA SER A 218 35.39 54.91 14.13
C SER A 218 34.64 53.97 13.18
N ASN A 219 35.13 53.91 11.94
CA ASN A 219 35.34 52.69 11.15
C ASN A 219 34.16 51.85 10.63
N ASN A 220 32.94 52.37 10.52
CA ASN A 220 31.96 51.84 9.56
C ASN A 220 31.21 52.96 8.83
N LEU A 221 31.63 53.24 7.59
CA LEU A 221 30.86 54.01 6.62
C LEU A 221 30.35 53.03 5.58
N ASP A 222 29.04 52.75 5.60
CA ASP A 222 28.37 51.93 4.59
C ASP A 222 28.39 52.61 3.22
N GLU A 223 29.45 52.36 2.46
CA GLU A 223 29.47 52.64 1.03
C GLU A 223 28.77 51.49 0.31
N ILE A 224 27.46 51.65 0.04
CA ILE A 224 26.75 50.79 -0.91
C ILE A 224 27.23 51.15 -2.33
N ALA A 225 28.41 50.65 -2.66
CA ALA A 225 28.92 50.59 -4.02
C ALA A 225 28.36 49.31 -4.67
N VAL A 226 27.33 49.46 -5.50
CA VAL A 226 26.89 48.36 -6.37
C VAL A 226 27.81 48.34 -7.59
N SER A 227 28.84 47.49 -7.54
CA SER A 227 29.68 47.16 -8.70
C SER A 227 29.13 45.92 -9.39
N VAL A 228 28.60 46.07 -10.61
CA VAL A 228 28.18 44.92 -11.44
C VAL A 228 29.32 44.54 -12.37
N GLU A 229 30.01 43.44 -12.08
CA GLU A 229 31.04 42.87 -12.97
C GLU A 229 30.40 41.85 -13.93
N ILE A 230 30.39 42.14 -15.24
CA ILE A 230 29.85 41.23 -16.26
C ILE A 230 31.01 40.53 -16.99
N LYS A 231 31.17 39.23 -16.76
CA LYS A 231 32.13 38.36 -17.47
C LYS A 231 31.45 37.57 -18.60
N PRO A 232 32.07 37.41 -19.79
CA PRO A 232 31.44 36.67 -20.89
C PRO A 232 31.41 35.16 -20.61
N GLY A 233 30.25 34.52 -20.69
CA GLY A 233 30.13 33.04 -20.71
C GLY A 233 28.84 32.46 -20.12
N LEU A 234 28.21 33.13 -19.15
CA LEU A 234 27.02 32.62 -18.46
C LEU A 234 25.72 33.19 -19.04
N LYS A 235 25.08 32.42 -19.92
CA LYS A 235 23.80 32.81 -20.56
C LYS A 235 22.56 32.58 -19.68
N SER A 236 22.72 31.87 -18.55
CA SER A 236 21.62 31.41 -17.66
C SER A 236 21.51 32.16 -16.31
N VAL A 237 22.38 33.13 -16.02
CA VAL A 237 22.34 33.89 -14.73
C VAL A 237 21.34 35.07 -14.78
N LEU A 238 20.50 35.13 -15.82
CA LEU A 238 19.49 36.18 -16.01
C LEU A 238 18.06 35.73 -15.68
N ASP A 239 17.80 34.44 -15.48
CA ASP A 239 16.49 33.92 -15.06
C ASP A 239 16.22 34.20 -13.58
N GLY A 240 15.89 35.47 -13.31
CA GLY A 240 15.69 36.03 -11.98
C GLY A 240 15.79 37.56 -11.95
N PHE A 241 16.44 38.17 -12.94
CA PHE A 241 16.48 39.62 -13.10
C PHE A 241 15.43 40.10 -14.12
N ARG A 242 14.37 40.76 -13.63
CA ARG A 242 13.49 41.59 -14.47
C ARG A 242 13.60 43.04 -14.01
N ILE A 243 13.89 43.94 -14.94
CA ILE A 243 13.80 45.38 -14.71
C ILE A 243 12.40 45.80 -15.17
N PHE A 244 11.55 46.16 -14.22
CA PHE A 244 10.26 46.78 -14.51
C PHE A 244 10.37 48.29 -14.35
N PHE A 245 9.76 49.03 -15.28
CA PHE A 245 9.45 50.44 -15.10
C PHE A 245 7.96 50.54 -14.80
N ASP A 246 7.62 50.76 -13.54
CA ASP A 246 6.28 51.16 -13.14
C ASP A 246 6.16 52.69 -13.31
N PRO A 247 5.26 53.19 -14.19
CA PRO A 247 5.06 54.63 -14.36
C PRO A 247 4.50 55.34 -13.12
N ALA A 248 3.88 54.62 -12.17
CA ALA A 248 3.27 55.18 -10.98
C ALA A 248 4.30 55.49 -9.87
N GLU A 249 5.34 54.66 -9.71
CA GLU A 249 6.33 54.81 -8.63
C GLU A 249 7.66 55.46 -9.06
N GLY A 250 7.91 55.65 -10.36
CA GLY A 250 8.89 56.62 -10.86
C GLY A 250 10.38 56.32 -10.64
N HIS A 251 10.74 55.14 -10.12
CA HIS A 251 12.13 54.65 -10.04
C HIS A 251 12.22 53.21 -10.57
N PRO A 252 13.26 52.84 -11.35
CA PRO A 252 13.45 51.46 -11.78
C PRO A 252 13.85 50.57 -10.59
N GLN A 253 13.00 49.60 -10.27
CA GLN A 253 13.30 48.60 -9.25
C GLN A 253 14.06 47.42 -9.87
N ILE A 254 15.12 46.97 -9.20
CA ILE A 254 15.83 45.71 -9.49
C ILE A 254 15.65 44.79 -8.29
N THR A 255 14.66 43.91 -8.36
CA THR A 255 14.31 43.02 -7.25
C THR A 255 14.93 41.64 -7.46
N TYR A 256 15.84 41.23 -6.57
CA TYR A 256 16.45 39.90 -6.58
C TYR A 256 15.97 39.08 -5.36
N LYS A 257 15.24 37.98 -5.59
CA LYS A 257 14.77 37.09 -4.51
C LYS A 257 15.73 35.92 -4.31
N PHE A 258 16.51 35.96 -3.24
CA PHE A 258 17.26 34.81 -2.73
C PHE A 258 16.33 33.79 -2.05
N GLY A 259 15.86 32.79 -2.80
CA GLY A 259 15.59 31.47 -2.23
C GLY A 259 16.89 30.67 -2.09
N ALA A 260 16.87 29.54 -1.38
CA ALA A 260 17.91 28.54 -1.57
C ALA A 260 17.82 27.98 -3.00
N LEU A 261 18.92 27.49 -3.58
CA LEU A 261 18.86 26.77 -4.85
C LEU A 261 17.93 25.56 -4.69
N ALA A 262 17.17 25.20 -5.72
CA ALA A 262 16.40 23.97 -5.73
C ALA A 262 17.35 22.77 -5.95
N PRO A 263 17.14 21.63 -5.26
CA PRO A 263 17.75 20.36 -5.65
C PRO A 263 17.37 19.99 -7.09
N THR A 264 18.22 19.23 -7.77
CA THR A 264 17.83 18.59 -9.04
C THR A 264 17.76 17.10 -8.81
N ILE A 265 16.55 16.53 -8.89
CA ILE A 265 16.32 15.09 -8.70
C ILE A 265 17.02 14.34 -9.84
N THR A 266 17.89 13.40 -9.50
CA THR A 266 18.73 12.65 -10.45
C THR A 266 18.20 11.24 -10.74
N GLY A 267 17.25 10.76 -9.93
CA GLY A 267 16.52 9.53 -10.19
C GLY A 267 15.73 9.06 -8.97
N ALA A 268 14.65 8.33 -9.21
CA ALA A 268 13.90 7.63 -8.18
C ALA A 268 13.63 6.19 -8.61
N ILE A 269 13.66 5.28 -7.64
CA ILE A 269 13.40 3.85 -7.78
C ILE A 269 12.36 3.49 -6.71
N TYR A 270 11.27 2.85 -7.10
CA TYR A 270 10.30 2.29 -6.16
C TYR A 270 10.37 0.77 -6.23
N ASN A 271 10.65 0.13 -5.10
CA ASN A 271 10.67 -1.31 -4.96
C ASN A 271 9.29 -1.81 -4.54
N VAL A 272 8.61 -2.52 -5.45
CA VAL A 272 7.24 -3.02 -5.20
C VAL A 272 7.19 -4.10 -4.11
N ASP A 273 8.29 -4.83 -3.90
CA ASP A 273 8.31 -6.00 -3.00
C ASP A 273 8.72 -5.64 -1.56
N THR A 274 9.31 -4.46 -1.34
CA THR A 274 9.65 -3.94 0.00
C THR A 274 8.84 -2.69 0.37
N ASN A 275 7.97 -2.19 -0.53
CA ASN A 275 7.28 -0.89 -0.41
C ASN A 275 8.25 0.30 -0.20
N GLU A 276 9.54 0.14 -0.56
CA GLU A 276 10.54 1.19 -0.38
C GLU A 276 10.66 2.09 -1.60
N LEU A 277 10.61 3.40 -1.36
CA LEU A 277 11.03 4.39 -2.33
C LEU A 277 12.47 4.81 -2.03
N THR A 278 13.33 4.78 -3.04
CA THR A 278 14.63 5.46 -3.05
C THR A 278 14.58 6.64 -4.01
N ILE A 279 14.88 7.84 -3.54
CA ILE A 279 15.00 9.06 -4.36
C ILE A 279 16.37 9.71 -4.14
N ASN A 280 17.00 10.13 -5.24
CA ASN A 280 18.33 10.74 -5.27
C ASN A 280 18.26 12.13 -5.91
N TRP A 281 19.07 13.06 -5.42
CA TRP A 281 19.18 14.41 -5.98
C TRP A 281 20.62 14.95 -5.92
N SER A 282 20.89 15.95 -6.73
CA SER A 282 22.14 16.72 -6.70
C SER A 282 21.94 18.08 -6.06
N TYR A 283 22.95 18.53 -5.32
CA TYR A 283 23.02 19.86 -4.72
C TYR A 283 24.46 20.38 -4.73
N PRO A 284 24.70 21.70 -4.83
CA PRO A 284 26.07 22.24 -4.83
C PRO A 284 26.78 22.02 -3.49
N SER A 285 27.86 21.23 -3.50
CA SER A 285 28.67 20.89 -2.31
C SER A 285 29.34 22.09 -1.64
N SER A 286 29.38 23.25 -2.28
CA SER A 286 29.83 24.52 -1.70
C SER A 286 28.83 25.15 -0.72
N ILE A 287 27.59 24.63 -0.62
CA ILE A 287 26.55 25.12 0.27
C ILE A 287 26.47 24.21 1.50
N ALA A 288 27.16 24.58 2.57
CA ALA A 288 27.14 23.87 3.84
C ALA A 288 25.79 23.98 4.57
N ASN A 289 25.48 23.00 5.42
CA ASN A 289 24.33 22.96 6.33
C ASN A 289 22.95 22.99 5.63
N ALA A 290 22.84 22.48 4.40
CA ALA A 290 21.55 22.24 3.76
C ALA A 290 20.81 21.08 4.45
N LYS A 291 19.53 21.29 4.76
CA LYS A 291 18.57 20.22 5.08
C LYS A 291 17.61 20.05 3.91
N PHE A 292 17.32 18.81 3.56
CA PHE A 292 16.39 18.46 2.50
C PHE A 292 15.09 17.95 3.11
N TYR A 293 13.96 18.38 2.54
CA TYR A 293 12.61 17.96 2.91
C TYR A 293 12.02 17.26 1.68
N VAL A 294 11.56 16.02 1.86
CA VAL A 294 11.00 15.19 0.79
C VAL A 294 9.49 15.06 0.97
N TYR A 295 8.74 15.19 -0.12
CA TYR A 295 7.28 15.27 -0.12
C TYR A 295 6.65 14.33 -1.15
N PHE A 296 5.40 13.96 -0.89
CA PHE A 296 4.50 13.37 -1.89
C PHE A 296 3.32 14.28 -2.17
N LEU A 297 2.90 14.29 -3.44
CA LEU A 297 1.63 14.85 -3.88
C LEU A 297 0.70 13.70 -4.24
N ASP A 298 -0.45 13.58 -3.57
CA ASP A 298 -1.44 12.52 -3.84
C ASP A 298 -2.36 12.85 -5.04
N LYS A 299 -3.26 11.92 -5.39
CA LYS A 299 -4.24 12.08 -6.46
C LYS A 299 -5.26 13.21 -6.26
N ASN A 300 -5.38 13.72 -5.04
CA ASN A 300 -6.26 14.83 -4.65
C ASN A 300 -5.47 16.16 -4.53
N ASN A 301 -4.18 16.17 -4.92
CA ASN A 301 -3.24 17.28 -4.75
C ASN A 301 -2.88 17.64 -3.29
N ASN A 302 -3.09 16.73 -2.34
CA ASN A 302 -2.58 16.91 -0.98
C ASN A 302 -1.05 16.74 -0.96
N LEU A 303 -0.34 17.71 -0.37
CA LEU A 303 1.11 17.66 -0.20
C LEU A 303 1.47 17.17 1.21
N SER A 304 2.02 15.97 1.32
CA SER A 304 2.46 15.36 2.57
C SER A 304 3.98 15.36 2.67
N LEU A 305 4.51 15.73 3.84
CA LEU A 305 5.94 15.57 4.17
C LEU A 305 6.22 14.10 4.51
N TRP A 306 7.29 13.54 3.93
CA TRP A 306 7.70 12.16 4.13
C TRP A 306 9.03 12.04 4.89
N ASP A 307 10.05 12.83 4.51
CA ASP A 307 11.38 12.75 5.14
C ASP A 307 12.05 14.12 5.32
N ILE A 308 12.95 14.23 6.30
CA ILE A 308 13.86 15.35 6.51
C ILE A 308 15.29 14.81 6.71
N THR A 309 16.16 15.00 5.72
CA THR A 309 17.53 14.45 5.73
C THR A 309 18.60 15.52 5.41
N THR A 310 19.86 15.23 5.72
CA THR A 310 21.03 15.99 5.23
C THR A 310 21.79 15.26 4.12
N SER A 311 21.39 14.04 3.81
CA SER A 311 21.92 13.25 2.70
C SER A 311 21.42 13.79 1.35
N HIS A 312 22.07 13.38 0.26
CA HIS A 312 21.65 13.69 -1.12
C HIS A 312 20.73 12.61 -1.72
N SER A 313 20.22 11.74 -0.85
CA SER A 313 19.29 10.66 -1.14
C SER A 313 18.43 10.40 0.09
N SER A 314 17.26 9.81 -0.13
CA SER A 314 16.41 9.22 0.90
C SER A 314 15.90 7.88 0.40
N THR A 315 15.95 6.87 1.26
CA THR A 315 15.42 5.52 1.05
C THR A 315 14.62 5.17 2.29
N GLN A 316 13.29 5.06 2.15
CA GLN A 316 12.41 4.59 3.24
C GLN A 316 11.22 3.82 2.66
N GLU A 317 10.56 3.05 3.52
CA GLU A 317 9.26 2.44 3.26
C GLU A 317 8.16 3.51 3.17
N LEU A 318 7.19 3.33 2.26
CA LEU A 318 6.02 4.19 2.11
C LEU A 318 4.91 3.83 3.12
N LEU A 319 5.24 3.93 4.42
CA LEU A 319 4.30 3.66 5.50
C LEU A 319 3.10 4.61 5.44
N GLY A 320 1.90 4.06 5.27
CA GLY A 320 0.65 4.82 5.16
C GLY A 320 0.48 5.63 3.86
N VAL A 321 1.39 5.50 2.89
CA VAL A 321 1.32 6.18 1.60
C VAL A 321 1.22 5.16 0.48
N ASP A 322 0.03 5.02 -0.10
CA ASP A 322 -0.15 4.22 -1.31
C ASP A 322 0.58 4.89 -2.51
N PHE A 323 1.69 4.28 -2.96
CA PHE A 323 2.45 4.72 -4.12
C PHE A 323 1.58 4.91 -5.38
N TRP A 324 0.53 4.11 -5.54
CA TRP A 324 -0.37 4.20 -6.69
C TRP A 324 -1.27 5.44 -6.62
N ASN A 325 -1.49 5.99 -5.43
CA ASN A 325 -2.13 7.29 -5.23
C ASN A 325 -1.16 8.48 -5.32
N VAL A 326 0.17 8.27 -5.31
CA VAL A 326 1.14 9.35 -5.54
C VAL A 326 1.09 9.80 -7.00
N GLN A 327 1.05 11.11 -7.25
CA GLN A 327 1.22 11.73 -8.56
C GLN A 327 2.65 12.23 -8.76
N LYS A 328 3.23 12.88 -7.75
CA LYS A 328 4.56 13.51 -7.82
C LYS A 328 5.34 13.31 -6.53
N ILE A 329 6.66 13.29 -6.66
CA ILE A 329 7.61 13.22 -5.55
C ILE A 329 8.46 14.49 -5.59
N GLY A 330 8.53 15.21 -4.46
CA GLY A 330 9.15 16.53 -4.38
C GLY A 330 10.32 16.58 -3.41
N VAL A 331 11.38 17.35 -3.73
CA VAL A 331 12.50 17.62 -2.81
C VAL A 331 12.76 19.12 -2.70
N ARG A 332 12.95 19.61 -1.49
CA ARG A 332 13.19 21.02 -1.16
C ARG A 332 14.43 21.17 -0.28
N ALA A 333 15.33 22.10 -0.61
CA ALA A 333 16.44 22.47 0.25
C ALA A 333 16.05 23.62 1.21
N VAL A 334 16.56 23.57 2.43
CA VAL A 334 16.48 24.65 3.42
C VAL A 334 17.88 24.92 3.95
N VAL A 335 18.34 26.17 3.82
CA VAL A 335 19.68 26.62 4.20
C VAL A 335 19.54 27.87 5.06
N ASN A 336 19.99 27.81 6.32
CA ASN A 336 19.90 28.92 7.28
C ASN A 336 18.49 29.55 7.39
N GLY A 337 17.45 28.71 7.38
CA GLY A 337 16.04 29.13 7.45
C GLY A 337 15.46 29.69 6.14
N LYS A 338 16.21 29.70 5.02
CA LYS A 338 15.70 30.05 3.69
C LYS A 338 15.43 28.79 2.89
N GLU A 339 14.24 28.73 2.31
CA GLU A 339 13.77 27.58 1.55
C GLU A 339 14.01 27.75 0.04
N SER A 340 14.13 26.63 -0.67
CA SER A 340 14.09 26.59 -2.13
C SER A 340 12.65 26.42 -2.64
N LYS A 341 12.46 26.49 -3.97
CA LYS A 341 11.32 25.83 -4.59
C LYS A 341 11.41 24.31 -4.34
N ILE A 342 10.27 23.64 -4.29
CA ILE A 342 10.22 22.17 -4.36
C ILE A 342 10.47 21.78 -5.81
N GLU A 343 11.50 21.00 -6.07
CA GLU A 343 11.69 20.32 -7.35
C GLU A 343 10.86 19.04 -7.35
N TYR A 344 10.15 18.74 -8.44
CA TYR A 344 9.29 17.55 -8.53
C TYR A 344 9.71 16.63 -9.67
N ILE A 345 9.50 15.34 -9.48
CA ILE A 345 9.33 14.37 -10.56
C ILE A 345 7.90 13.83 -10.56
N ASP A 346 7.33 13.63 -11.75
CA ASP A 346 6.09 12.86 -11.90
C ASP A 346 6.34 11.36 -11.66
N LYS A 347 5.33 10.64 -11.14
CA LYS A 347 5.40 9.18 -10.88
C LYS A 347 5.84 8.37 -12.12
N SER A 348 5.48 8.83 -13.32
CA SER A 348 5.90 8.18 -14.58
C SER A 348 7.41 8.16 -14.82
N ASN A 349 8.18 8.96 -14.07
CA ASN A 349 9.64 9.02 -14.12
C ASN A 349 10.31 8.29 -12.94
N VAL A 350 9.53 7.58 -12.12
CA VAL A 350 10.04 6.68 -11.08
C VAL A 350 10.25 5.30 -11.70
N ASN A 351 11.47 4.76 -11.59
CA ASN A 351 11.75 3.39 -12.03
C ASN A 351 11.10 2.41 -11.05
N ILE A 352 10.03 1.76 -11.47
CA ILE A 352 9.39 0.69 -10.69
C ILE A 352 10.21 -0.58 -10.89
N THR A 353 10.75 -1.12 -9.79
CA THR A 353 11.53 -2.35 -9.77
C THR A 353 10.86 -3.38 -8.89
N SER A 354 10.83 -4.63 -9.32
CA SER A 354 10.66 -5.78 -8.42
C SER A 354 12.01 -6.46 -8.19
N ILE A 355 12.24 -6.94 -6.98
CA ILE A 355 13.15 -8.05 -6.69
C ILE A 355 12.48 -9.32 -7.22
N ASN A 356 12.46 -9.43 -8.55
CA ASN A 356 11.73 -10.46 -9.28
C ASN A 356 12.42 -11.83 -9.12
N VAL A 357 12.18 -12.48 -7.98
CA VAL A 357 12.44 -13.88 -7.75
C VAL A 357 11.08 -14.58 -7.67
N PRO A 358 10.61 -15.21 -8.77
CA PRO A 358 9.52 -16.16 -8.69
C PRO A 358 9.90 -17.22 -7.64
N LEU A 359 8.97 -17.55 -6.73
CA LEU A 359 9.22 -18.52 -5.66
C LEU A 359 9.94 -19.75 -6.21
N THR A 360 11.06 -20.14 -5.58
CA THR A 360 11.81 -21.31 -6.05
C THR A 360 11.05 -22.62 -5.81
N SER A 361 10.03 -22.60 -4.95
CA SER A 361 9.13 -23.72 -4.70
C SER A 361 8.02 -23.85 -5.75
N SER A 362 7.45 -25.04 -5.86
CA SER A 362 6.47 -25.44 -6.86
C SER A 362 5.16 -25.93 -6.24
N THR A 363 5.21 -26.61 -5.09
CA THR A 363 4.05 -27.25 -4.47
C THR A 363 4.26 -27.41 -2.96
N MET A 364 3.27 -26.92 -2.20
CA MET A 364 3.25 -26.97 -0.74
C MET A 364 2.39 -28.14 -0.26
N TYR A 365 2.84 -28.76 0.83
CA TYR A 365 2.11 -29.82 1.54
C TYR A 365 1.82 -29.37 2.98
N THR A 366 0.55 -29.36 3.39
CA THR A 366 0.14 -28.97 4.74
C THR A 366 0.07 -30.19 5.64
N LEU A 367 0.89 -30.21 6.69
CA LEU A 367 1.15 -31.39 7.53
C LEU A 367 0.76 -31.12 8.98
N PHE A 368 -0.09 -31.97 9.56
CA PHE A 368 -0.40 -31.96 11.00
C PHE A 368 0.42 -33.02 11.71
N ILE A 369 1.44 -32.60 12.46
CA ILE A 369 2.48 -33.49 13.03
C ILE A 369 1.84 -34.60 13.87
N ARG A 370 0.93 -34.25 14.78
CA ARG A 370 0.17 -35.16 15.66
C ARG A 370 -0.48 -36.35 14.95
N SER A 371 -0.93 -36.14 13.72
CA SER A 371 -1.62 -37.16 12.92
C SER A 371 -0.74 -37.79 11.84
N PHE A 372 0.51 -37.34 11.66
CA PHE A 372 1.30 -37.76 10.50
C PHE A 372 2.02 -39.09 10.70
N TYR A 373 2.99 -39.21 11.60
CA TYR A 373 3.72 -40.47 11.81
C TYR A 373 4.35 -40.52 13.20
N ASP A 374 4.11 -41.59 13.94
CA ASP A 374 4.61 -41.83 15.30
C ASP A 374 5.98 -42.53 15.23
N SER A 375 7.02 -42.01 15.89
CA SER A 375 8.34 -42.66 15.90
C SER A 375 8.64 -43.50 17.15
N ASN A 376 7.77 -43.43 18.16
CA ASN A 376 8.06 -43.85 19.53
C ASN A 376 7.04 -44.84 20.13
N GLY A 377 5.82 -44.89 19.60
CA GLY A 377 4.76 -45.83 19.94
C GLY A 377 3.72 -45.32 20.94
N ASP A 378 3.68 -44.01 21.22
CA ASP A 378 2.70 -43.38 22.12
C ASP A 378 1.36 -43.01 21.43
N GLY A 379 1.28 -43.16 20.11
CA GLY A 379 0.10 -42.89 19.29
C GLY A 379 0.03 -41.47 18.72
N ILE A 380 0.98 -40.60 19.06
CA ILE A 380 1.07 -39.23 18.58
C ILE A 380 2.20 -39.14 17.54
N GLY A 381 1.93 -38.47 16.43
CA GLY A 381 2.96 -38.19 15.44
C GLY A 381 3.92 -37.09 15.91
N ASP A 382 5.19 -37.23 15.56
CA ASP A 382 6.30 -36.47 16.16
C ASP A 382 7.35 -35.99 15.13
N PHE A 383 8.30 -35.13 15.55
CA PHE A 383 9.31 -34.55 14.65
C PHE A 383 10.25 -35.60 14.01
N LYS A 384 10.57 -36.69 14.73
CA LYS A 384 11.37 -37.80 14.17
C LYS A 384 10.53 -38.61 13.20
N GLY A 385 9.24 -38.74 13.44
CA GLY A 385 8.30 -39.40 12.54
C GLY A 385 8.21 -38.70 11.19
N VAL A 386 8.07 -37.37 11.18
CA VAL A 386 8.16 -36.55 9.96
C VAL A 386 9.49 -36.81 9.23
N SER A 387 10.61 -36.82 9.97
CA SER A 387 11.95 -37.06 9.43
C SER A 387 12.07 -38.42 8.73
N GLN A 388 11.51 -39.49 9.32
CA GLN A 388 11.45 -40.82 8.71
C GLN A 388 10.62 -40.88 7.42
N LYS A 389 9.70 -39.94 7.21
CA LYS A 389 8.84 -39.84 6.01
C LYS A 389 9.30 -38.83 4.96
N ILE A 390 10.49 -38.23 5.10
CA ILE A 390 11.07 -37.36 4.07
C ILE A 390 11.10 -38.05 2.69
N ASN A 391 11.43 -39.34 2.61
CA ASN A 391 11.42 -40.09 1.34
C ASN A 391 10.01 -40.19 0.71
N TYR A 392 8.95 -40.24 1.51
CA TYR A 392 7.58 -40.21 1.03
C TYR A 392 7.25 -38.86 0.38
N LEU A 393 7.52 -37.75 1.09
CA LEU A 393 7.31 -36.38 0.60
C LEU A 393 8.09 -36.13 -0.70
N LYS A 394 9.36 -36.56 -0.77
CA LYS A 394 10.16 -36.51 -2.00
C LYS A 394 9.57 -37.34 -3.15
N SER A 395 8.97 -38.50 -2.85
CA SER A 395 8.33 -39.34 -3.87
C SER A 395 7.03 -38.70 -4.41
N LEU A 396 6.31 -37.97 -3.57
CA LEU A 396 5.17 -37.14 -3.96
C LEU A 396 5.61 -35.98 -4.86
N GLY A 397 6.83 -35.46 -4.64
CA GLY A 397 7.44 -34.40 -5.45
C GLY A 397 7.22 -32.99 -4.89
N VAL A 398 6.80 -32.89 -3.62
CA VAL A 398 6.62 -31.61 -2.93
C VAL A 398 7.97 -31.04 -2.47
N ASP A 399 8.11 -29.72 -2.54
CA ASP A 399 9.35 -29.00 -2.22
C ASP A 399 9.19 -28.00 -1.07
N THR A 400 7.99 -27.93 -0.48
CA THR A 400 7.68 -27.11 0.70
C THR A 400 6.69 -27.84 1.59
N VAL A 401 6.90 -27.81 2.90
CA VAL A 401 5.92 -28.27 3.90
C VAL A 401 5.52 -27.09 4.78
N TRP A 402 4.21 -26.83 4.87
CA TRP A 402 3.63 -25.98 5.92
C TRP A 402 3.18 -26.88 7.06
N PHE A 403 3.76 -26.68 8.24
CA PHE A 403 3.33 -27.37 9.45
C PHE A 403 2.22 -26.59 10.15
N LEU A 404 1.16 -27.27 10.57
CA LEU A 404 0.26 -26.75 11.61
C LEU A 404 1.07 -26.43 12.89
N PRO A 405 0.54 -25.59 13.80
CA PRO A 405 1.33 -25.06 14.92
C PRO A 405 1.98 -26.18 15.75
N PHE A 406 3.30 -26.07 15.90
CA PHE A 406 4.13 -26.97 16.68
C PHE A 406 4.74 -26.30 17.92
N ASN A 407 4.37 -25.05 18.19
CA ASN A 407 4.63 -24.40 19.46
C ASN A 407 3.89 -25.12 20.58
N LYS A 408 4.44 -25.01 21.80
CA LYS A 408 3.75 -25.47 23.00
C LYS A 408 2.38 -24.83 23.12
N ALA A 409 1.34 -25.65 23.23
CA ALA A 409 -0.05 -25.21 23.19
C ALA A 409 -0.92 -25.99 24.18
N LYS A 410 -2.14 -25.49 24.39
CA LYS A 410 -3.08 -26.09 25.34
C LYS A 410 -4.02 -27.12 24.70
N SER A 411 -4.39 -26.92 23.43
CA SER A 411 -5.28 -27.81 22.68
C SER A 411 -4.53 -28.58 21.60
N TYR A 412 -5.05 -29.75 21.26
CA TYR A 412 -4.40 -30.72 20.35
C TYR A 412 -3.98 -30.14 18.98
N HIS A 413 -4.64 -29.08 18.52
CA HIS A 413 -4.43 -28.42 17.22
C HIS A 413 -3.38 -27.29 17.24
N GLY A 414 -2.88 -26.86 18.40
CA GLY A 414 -1.75 -25.93 18.50
C GLY A 414 -2.07 -24.43 18.43
N TYR A 415 -3.21 -24.03 17.85
CA TYR A 415 -3.58 -22.61 17.70
C TYR A 415 -3.72 -21.80 19.02
N ASP A 416 -3.97 -22.43 20.17
CA ASP A 416 -3.92 -21.77 21.47
C ASP A 416 -2.53 -21.88 22.10
N VAL A 417 -1.57 -21.10 21.56
CA VAL A 417 -0.16 -21.10 21.95
C VAL A 417 0.05 -20.68 23.40
N GLU A 418 0.82 -21.47 24.16
CA GLU A 418 1.29 -21.21 25.53
C GLU A 418 2.72 -20.67 25.60
N ASP A 419 3.58 -21.02 24.64
CA ASP A 419 4.95 -20.48 24.52
C ASP A 419 5.41 -20.45 23.04
N TYR A 420 5.69 -19.25 22.53
CA TYR A 420 6.18 -19.04 21.16
C TYR A 420 7.65 -19.44 20.93
N TYR A 421 8.42 -19.67 21.99
CA TYR A 421 9.86 -19.95 21.93
C TYR A 421 10.21 -21.40 22.31
N ASP A 422 9.20 -22.22 22.59
CA ASP A 422 9.33 -23.65 22.85
C ASP A 422 8.43 -24.46 21.90
N VAL A 423 8.66 -25.77 21.85
CA VAL A 423 7.89 -26.73 21.05
C VAL A 423 6.88 -27.50 21.89
N GLU A 424 5.85 -28.03 21.24
CA GLU A 424 4.87 -28.91 21.85
C GLU A 424 5.54 -30.21 22.34
N PRO A 425 5.55 -30.50 23.66
CA PRO A 425 6.22 -31.68 24.21
C PRO A 425 5.75 -33.02 23.63
N ASP A 426 4.48 -33.11 23.21
CA ASP A 426 3.95 -34.29 22.52
C ASP A 426 4.67 -34.60 21.18
N TYR A 427 5.31 -33.62 20.54
CA TYR A 427 6.00 -33.80 19.26
C TYR A 427 7.50 -34.08 19.42
N GLY A 428 8.02 -34.04 20.65
CA GLY A 428 9.43 -34.30 20.98
C GLY A 428 10.18 -33.07 21.51
N SER A 429 11.51 -33.14 21.50
CA SER A 429 12.35 -32.04 22.01
C SER A 429 12.66 -30.99 20.94
N PHE A 430 13.05 -29.78 21.37
CA PHE A 430 13.52 -28.73 20.47
C PHE A 430 14.67 -29.18 19.56
N LEU A 431 15.56 -30.04 20.05
CA LEU A 431 16.63 -30.65 19.25
C LEU A 431 16.10 -31.60 18.17
N ASP A 432 14.97 -32.27 18.41
CA ASP A 432 14.33 -33.13 17.41
C ASP A 432 13.71 -32.29 16.28
N LEU A 433 13.12 -31.13 16.61
CA LEU A 433 12.70 -30.13 15.62
C LEU A 433 13.89 -29.60 14.80
N GLU A 434 14.98 -29.15 15.44
CA GLU A 434 16.18 -28.64 14.73
C GLU A 434 16.73 -29.69 13.75
N ASN A 435 16.76 -30.96 14.14
CA ASN A 435 17.17 -32.05 13.26
C ASN A 435 16.16 -32.28 12.11
N MET A 436 14.85 -32.27 12.38
CA MET A 436 13.81 -32.41 11.34
C MET A 436 13.92 -31.30 10.29
N ILE A 437 14.01 -30.03 10.71
CA ILE A 437 14.16 -28.87 9.81
C ILE A 437 15.41 -29.01 8.95
N LYS A 438 16.54 -29.37 9.57
CA LYS A 438 17.80 -29.59 8.88
C LYS A 438 17.72 -30.74 7.88
N GLU A 439 17.07 -31.86 8.21
CA GLU A 439 16.94 -33.01 7.31
C GLU A 439 16.00 -32.71 6.13
N LEU A 440 14.90 -31.99 6.35
CA LEU A 440 14.02 -31.48 5.29
C LEU A 440 14.80 -30.57 4.32
N ASN A 441 15.49 -29.56 4.85
CA ASN A 441 16.28 -28.61 4.06
C ASN A 441 17.44 -29.29 3.30
N GLN A 442 18.12 -30.27 3.89
CA GLN A 442 19.13 -31.09 3.20
C GLN A 442 18.55 -31.94 2.07
N ASN A 443 17.25 -32.21 2.09
CA ASN A 443 16.53 -32.95 1.06
C ASN A 443 15.83 -32.07 0.03
N GLY A 444 15.97 -30.74 0.13
CA GLY A 444 15.35 -29.78 -0.77
C GLY A 444 13.87 -29.51 -0.48
N ILE A 445 13.41 -29.81 0.74
CA ILE A 445 12.05 -29.50 1.21
C ILE A 445 12.15 -28.34 2.19
N ARG A 446 11.54 -27.20 1.83
CA ARG A 446 11.47 -26.02 2.69
C ARG A 446 10.49 -26.17 3.84
N VAL A 447 10.76 -25.47 4.94
CA VAL A 447 9.91 -25.47 6.14
C VAL A 447 9.17 -24.14 6.28
N VAL A 448 7.84 -24.21 6.30
CA VAL A 448 6.95 -23.08 6.60
C VAL A 448 6.26 -23.34 7.94
N MET A 449 6.40 -22.38 8.85
CA MET A 449 5.82 -22.43 10.19
C MET A 449 4.47 -21.72 10.23
N ASP A 450 3.53 -22.21 11.03
CA ASP A 450 2.32 -21.46 11.37
C ASP A 450 2.61 -20.36 12.41
N LEU A 451 2.29 -19.10 12.08
CA LEU A 451 2.55 -17.93 12.91
C LEU A 451 1.24 -17.43 13.53
N VAL A 452 0.92 -17.97 14.71
CA VAL A 452 -0.34 -17.74 15.42
C VAL A 452 -0.27 -16.50 16.31
N VAL A 453 -0.41 -15.31 15.71
CA VAL A 453 -0.17 -14.02 16.40
C VAL A 453 -1.39 -13.12 16.52
N ASN A 454 -2.59 -13.57 16.14
CA ASN A 454 -3.83 -12.86 16.47
C ASN A 454 -4.13 -12.92 17.97
N HIS A 455 -3.94 -14.08 18.58
CA HIS A 455 -4.32 -14.41 19.95
C HIS A 455 -3.26 -15.33 20.57
N THR A 456 -3.27 -15.46 21.90
CA THR A 456 -2.53 -16.53 22.62
C THR A 456 -3.51 -17.46 23.31
N SER A 457 -3.04 -18.52 23.96
CA SER A 457 -3.84 -19.24 24.96
C SER A 457 -4.21 -18.36 26.15
N ASP A 458 -5.34 -18.65 26.80
CA ASP A 458 -5.73 -18.11 28.12
C ASP A 458 -4.89 -18.65 29.29
N THR A 459 -3.95 -19.55 28.98
CA THR A 459 -2.92 -20.08 29.88
C THR A 459 -1.51 -19.54 29.55
N HIS A 460 -1.36 -18.72 28.50
CA HIS A 460 -0.09 -18.10 28.13
C HIS A 460 0.43 -17.21 29.30
N PRO A 461 1.73 -17.27 29.67
CA PRO A 461 2.27 -16.54 30.83
C PRO A 461 2.03 -15.03 30.80
N TRP A 462 2.02 -14.42 29.61
CA TRP A 462 1.68 -12.99 29.44
C TRP A 462 0.25 -12.70 29.88
N PHE A 463 -0.73 -13.52 29.46
CA PHE A 463 -2.14 -13.35 29.80
C PHE A 463 -2.40 -13.62 31.28
N LEU A 464 -1.79 -14.67 31.84
CA LEU A 464 -1.92 -15.00 33.26
C LEU A 464 -1.40 -13.86 34.15
N ASP A 465 -0.26 -13.24 33.82
CA ASP A 465 0.23 -12.06 34.53
C ASP A 465 -0.65 -10.83 34.32
N ALA A 466 -1.20 -10.63 33.11
CA ALA A 466 -2.13 -9.54 32.82
C ALA A 466 -3.43 -9.64 33.63
N VAL A 467 -4.00 -10.84 33.76
CA VAL A 467 -5.18 -11.11 34.61
C VAL A 467 -4.84 -10.94 36.10
N GLU A 468 -3.71 -11.49 36.55
CA GLU A 468 -3.34 -11.47 37.96
C GLU A 468 -2.96 -10.06 38.45
N ASN A 469 -2.13 -9.34 37.71
CA ASN A 469 -1.60 -8.04 38.11
C ASN A 469 -2.35 -6.83 37.51
N THR A 470 -3.31 -7.07 36.62
CA THR A 470 -4.18 -6.06 36.00
C THR A 470 -3.36 -4.92 35.39
N THR A 471 -3.75 -3.66 35.58
CA THR A 471 -3.06 -2.48 35.04
C THR A 471 -1.62 -2.28 35.54
N ASN A 472 -1.15 -3.07 36.50
CA ASN A 472 0.26 -3.10 36.93
C ASN A 472 1.11 -4.13 36.18
N SER A 473 0.49 -5.04 35.42
CA SER A 473 1.21 -5.94 34.50
C SER A 473 1.75 -5.16 33.32
N LYS A 474 3.02 -5.44 32.94
CA LYS A 474 3.58 -4.95 31.67
C LYS A 474 2.87 -5.54 30.43
N TYR A 475 2.17 -6.67 30.60
CA TYR A 475 1.40 -7.35 29.56
C TYR A 475 -0.08 -6.93 29.54
N TRP A 476 -0.54 -6.03 30.42
CA TRP A 476 -1.93 -5.53 30.40
C TRP A 476 -2.34 -5.00 29.02
N ASN A 477 -1.45 -4.21 28.39
CA ASN A 477 -1.65 -3.67 27.04
C ASN A 477 -1.18 -4.62 25.93
N TYR A 478 -0.66 -5.82 26.22
CA TYR A 478 -0.45 -6.84 25.18
C TYR A 478 -1.77 -7.42 24.71
N TYR A 479 -2.82 -7.37 25.54
CA TYR A 479 -4.16 -7.84 25.23
C TYR A 479 -5.15 -6.67 25.26
N ILE A 480 -6.37 -6.93 24.77
CA ILE A 480 -7.47 -5.97 24.79
C ILE A 480 -8.29 -6.21 26.07
N MET A 481 -7.97 -5.49 27.16
CA MET A 481 -8.49 -5.75 28.51
C MET A 481 -9.14 -4.54 29.18
N THR A 482 -10.09 -4.79 30.10
CA THR A 482 -10.66 -3.75 30.97
C THR A 482 -11.09 -4.29 32.35
N LEU A 483 -11.23 -3.37 33.30
CA LEU A 483 -11.84 -3.61 34.61
C LEU A 483 -13.29 -3.10 34.68
N GLU A 484 -13.74 -2.39 33.64
CA GLU A 484 -15.14 -1.99 33.47
C GLU A 484 -16.02 -3.19 33.14
N ASN A 485 -17.30 -3.15 33.50
CA ASN A 485 -18.21 -4.26 33.23
C ASN A 485 -18.52 -4.37 31.72
N ARG A 486 -18.20 -5.54 31.13
CA ARG A 486 -18.52 -5.94 29.74
C ARG A 486 -19.42 -7.19 29.66
N ASP A 487 -20.14 -7.53 30.74
CA ASP A 487 -21.09 -8.64 30.76
C ASP A 487 -22.14 -8.50 29.64
N GLY A 488 -22.24 -9.53 28.79
CA GLY A 488 -23.17 -9.56 27.66
C GLY A 488 -22.74 -8.75 26.42
N TRP A 489 -21.51 -8.22 26.39
CA TRP A 489 -20.93 -7.64 25.17
C TRP A 489 -20.39 -8.76 24.28
N ASN A 490 -20.59 -8.67 22.96
CA ASN A 490 -20.08 -9.66 22.00
C ASN A 490 -18.55 -9.80 22.13
N HIS A 491 -18.07 -11.05 22.10
CA HIS A 491 -16.64 -11.41 22.13
C HIS A 491 -15.87 -10.94 23.38
N TRP A 492 -16.57 -10.43 24.40
CA TRP A 492 -15.98 -10.07 25.70
C TRP A 492 -16.19 -11.19 26.72
N HIS A 493 -15.07 -11.67 27.25
CA HIS A 493 -14.99 -12.73 28.24
C HIS A 493 -14.49 -12.17 29.57
N TRP A 494 -14.44 -12.99 30.62
CA TRP A 494 -13.87 -12.59 31.90
C TRP A 494 -13.21 -13.74 32.67
N LYS A 495 -12.27 -13.38 33.55
CA LYS A 495 -11.71 -14.24 34.59
C LYS A 495 -11.73 -13.51 35.93
N ILE A 496 -11.60 -14.24 37.03
CA ILE A 496 -11.42 -13.68 38.38
C ILE A 496 -10.01 -14.04 38.83
N ASN A 497 -9.22 -13.05 39.22
CA ASN A 497 -7.84 -13.24 39.68
C ASN A 497 -7.76 -13.63 41.17
N SER A 498 -6.54 -13.89 41.67
CA SER A 498 -6.34 -14.34 43.07
C SER A 498 -6.84 -13.33 44.11
N LYS A 499 -6.93 -12.04 43.73
CA LYS A 499 -7.42 -10.92 44.57
C LYS A 499 -8.96 -10.80 44.56
N GLY A 500 -9.67 -11.69 43.86
CA GLY A 500 -11.13 -11.65 43.73
C GLY A 500 -11.64 -10.58 42.76
N GLN A 501 -10.76 -9.97 41.97
CA GLN A 501 -11.12 -8.95 41.00
C GLN A 501 -11.51 -9.59 39.67
N LYS A 502 -12.69 -9.22 39.16
CA LYS A 502 -13.16 -9.63 37.83
C LYS A 502 -12.46 -8.78 36.77
N VAL A 503 -11.83 -9.44 35.80
CA VAL A 503 -11.06 -8.83 34.71
C VAL A 503 -11.72 -9.26 33.40
N TYR A 504 -12.04 -8.30 32.53
CA TYR A 504 -12.64 -8.54 31.23
C TYR A 504 -11.61 -8.41 30.11
N TYR A 505 -11.75 -9.21 29.07
CA TYR A 505 -10.88 -9.22 27.90
C TYR A 505 -11.67 -9.57 26.64
N PHE A 506 -11.21 -9.09 25.49
CA PHE A 506 -11.72 -9.49 24.19
C PHE A 506 -11.04 -10.78 23.72
N GLY A 507 -11.79 -11.66 23.08
CA GLY A 507 -11.31 -12.89 22.44
C GLY A 507 -12.29 -13.27 21.33
N LEU A 508 -11.92 -13.07 20.06
CA LEU A 508 -12.84 -13.20 18.93
C LEU A 508 -13.27 -14.66 18.70
N PHE A 509 -12.31 -15.58 18.81
CA PHE A 509 -12.50 -16.99 18.47
C PHE A 509 -13.16 -17.79 19.60
N ASP A 510 -12.59 -17.72 20.81
CA ASP A 510 -13.10 -18.41 22.00
C ASP A 510 -12.59 -17.71 23.28
N LEU A 511 -13.22 -18.01 24.42
CA LEU A 511 -12.77 -17.56 25.74
C LEU A 511 -11.34 -18.06 26.10
N SER A 512 -10.88 -19.15 25.49
CA SER A 512 -9.53 -19.67 25.65
C SER A 512 -8.48 -19.01 24.73
N MET A 513 -8.90 -18.08 23.86
CA MET A 513 -8.07 -17.40 22.88
C MET A 513 -8.17 -15.86 23.03
N PRO A 514 -7.58 -15.27 24.08
CA PRO A 514 -7.50 -13.81 24.24
C PRO A 514 -6.67 -13.15 23.12
N ASP A 515 -7.28 -12.15 22.46
CA ASP A 515 -6.68 -11.43 21.32
C ASP A 515 -5.56 -10.48 21.77
N LEU A 516 -4.47 -10.45 20.98
CA LEU A 516 -3.36 -9.55 21.13
C LEU A 516 -3.69 -8.16 20.57
N ASN A 517 -3.23 -7.12 21.26
CA ASN A 517 -3.49 -5.73 20.92
C ASN A 517 -2.43 -5.17 19.96
N PHE A 518 -2.71 -5.23 18.66
CA PHE A 518 -1.82 -4.71 17.62
C PHE A 518 -1.54 -3.19 17.70
N ASP A 519 -2.39 -2.39 18.37
CA ASP A 519 -2.13 -0.96 18.56
C ASP A 519 -1.03 -0.67 19.59
N ASN A 520 -0.61 -1.68 20.36
CA ASN A 520 0.55 -1.57 21.25
C ASN A 520 1.83 -1.93 20.48
N PRO A 521 2.77 -0.99 20.25
CA PRO A 521 4.01 -1.28 19.53
C PRO A 521 4.85 -2.39 20.16
N ALA A 522 4.73 -2.64 21.46
CA ALA A 522 5.44 -3.73 22.14
C ALA A 522 4.99 -5.13 21.66
N VAL A 523 3.74 -5.29 21.21
CA VAL A 523 3.23 -6.55 20.63
C VAL A 523 3.90 -6.78 19.28
N MET A 524 3.94 -5.77 18.42
CA MET A 524 4.62 -5.86 17.11
C MET A 524 6.13 -6.13 17.26
N GLU A 525 6.79 -5.50 18.23
CA GLU A 525 8.20 -5.79 18.53
C GLU A 525 8.43 -7.19 19.13
N GLU A 526 7.43 -7.79 19.79
CA GLU A 526 7.49 -9.19 20.24
C GLU A 526 7.26 -10.17 19.08
N ILE A 527 6.29 -9.90 18.19
CA ILE A 527 6.06 -10.68 16.96
C ILE A 527 7.34 -10.74 16.11
N LYS A 528 8.06 -9.61 15.99
CA LYS A 528 9.38 -9.56 15.32
C LYS A 528 10.44 -10.46 15.98
N ARG A 529 10.44 -10.57 17.32
CA ARG A 529 11.37 -11.48 18.05
C ARG A 529 11.02 -12.94 17.84
N ILE A 530 9.74 -13.29 17.81
CA ILE A 530 9.25 -14.63 17.49
C ILE A 530 9.73 -15.01 16.07
N ILE A 531 9.52 -14.13 15.09
CA ILE A 531 9.98 -14.32 13.71
C ILE A 531 11.51 -14.49 13.64
N ASP A 532 12.29 -13.62 14.31
CA ASP A 532 13.75 -13.70 14.34
C ASP A 532 14.27 -15.00 14.97
N PHE A 533 13.61 -15.48 16.02
CA PHE A 533 13.92 -16.75 16.66
C PHE A 533 13.73 -17.91 15.70
N TRP A 534 12.56 -18.04 15.08
CA TRP A 534 12.28 -19.16 14.17
C TRP A 534 13.09 -19.12 12.87
N ILE A 535 13.41 -17.93 12.35
CA ILE A 535 14.38 -17.76 11.26
C ILE A 535 15.78 -18.25 11.68
N THR A 536 16.18 -18.01 12.93
CA THR A 536 17.47 -18.47 13.46
C THR A 536 17.51 -20.01 13.60
N VAL A 537 16.37 -20.63 13.93
CA VAL A 537 16.19 -22.10 13.95
C VAL A 537 16.25 -22.70 12.55
N GLY A 538 15.87 -21.94 11.52
CA GLY A 538 16.05 -22.29 10.11
C GLY A 538 14.76 -22.54 9.31
N VAL A 539 13.64 -21.91 9.69
CA VAL A 539 12.42 -21.90 8.85
C VAL A 539 12.61 -21.01 7.61
N ASP A 540 12.07 -21.43 6.47
CA ASP A 540 12.12 -20.72 5.18
C ASP A 540 10.96 -19.73 5.00
N GLY A 541 10.01 -19.69 5.93
CA GLY A 541 8.78 -18.94 5.75
C GLY A 541 7.73 -19.16 6.84
N PHE A 542 6.63 -18.41 6.71
CA PHE A 542 5.51 -18.42 7.65
C PHE A 542 4.16 -18.41 6.94
N ARG A 543 3.23 -19.25 7.41
CA ARG A 543 1.79 -19.06 7.19
C ARG A 543 1.27 -18.19 8.32
N LEU A 544 0.71 -17.03 8.01
CA LEU A 544 0.11 -16.14 9.01
C LEU A 544 -1.30 -16.64 9.31
N ASP A 545 -1.53 -17.01 10.57
CA ASP A 545 -2.85 -17.35 11.09
C ASP A 545 -3.70 -16.09 11.31
N ALA A 546 -4.99 -16.20 10.98
CA ALA A 546 -5.99 -15.18 11.21
C ALA A 546 -5.62 -13.71 10.83
N PRO A 547 -4.81 -13.39 9.80
CA PRO A 547 -4.43 -12.01 9.46
C PRO A 547 -5.61 -11.10 9.10
N LYS A 548 -6.81 -11.66 8.84
CA LYS A 548 -8.06 -10.91 8.69
C LYS A 548 -8.51 -10.21 9.99
N HIS A 549 -8.07 -10.71 11.15
CA HIS A 549 -8.64 -10.39 12.47
C HIS A 549 -7.69 -9.63 13.41
N TYR A 550 -6.44 -9.32 13.00
CA TYR A 550 -5.47 -8.54 13.79
C TYR A 550 -6.01 -7.17 14.25
N LYS A 551 -7.07 -6.68 13.59
CA LYS A 551 -7.88 -5.52 13.94
C LYS A 551 -9.36 -5.82 13.75
N GLY A 552 -10.18 -4.99 14.39
CA GLY A 552 -11.64 -5.06 14.37
C GLY A 552 -12.23 -5.50 15.72
N TRP A 553 -13.55 -5.37 15.86
CA TRP A 553 -14.31 -5.79 17.04
C TRP A 553 -15.34 -6.89 16.72
N ASP A 554 -15.38 -7.37 15.47
CA ASP A 554 -16.24 -8.45 14.99
C ASP A 554 -15.64 -9.10 13.73
N TRP A 555 -16.20 -10.22 13.27
CA TRP A 555 -15.63 -11.08 12.22
C TRP A 555 -15.32 -10.41 10.86
N ASN A 556 -15.95 -9.29 10.55
CA ASN A 556 -15.77 -8.55 9.28
C ASN A 556 -15.56 -7.05 9.52
N ASP A 557 -14.83 -6.70 10.58
CA ASP A 557 -14.50 -5.32 10.96
C ASP A 557 -13.01 -5.00 10.71
N ASP A 558 -12.67 -3.71 10.55
CA ASP A 558 -11.33 -3.14 10.30
C ASP A 558 -10.36 -3.98 9.42
N ILE A 559 -10.89 -4.58 8.35
CA ILE A 559 -10.10 -5.32 7.34
C ILE A 559 -8.89 -4.50 6.81
N PRO A 560 -9.00 -3.17 6.56
CA PRO A 560 -7.83 -2.36 6.17
C PRO A 560 -6.75 -2.27 7.26
N GLY A 561 -7.13 -2.15 8.54
CA GLY A 561 -6.19 -2.17 9.67
C GLY A 561 -5.50 -3.52 9.83
N SER A 562 -6.27 -4.61 9.69
CA SER A 562 -5.74 -5.99 9.68
C SER A 562 -4.72 -6.19 8.53
N ALA A 563 -5.07 -5.76 7.32
CA ALA A 563 -4.20 -5.81 6.16
C ALA A 563 -2.94 -4.94 6.28
N TYR A 564 -2.99 -3.81 7.00
CA TYR A 564 -1.82 -3.01 7.30
C TYR A 564 -0.80 -3.79 8.15
N TYR A 565 -1.24 -4.38 9.27
CA TYR A 565 -0.33 -5.13 10.15
C TYR A 565 0.18 -6.43 9.52
N ALA A 566 -0.63 -7.14 8.75
CA ALA A 566 -0.21 -8.33 8.02
C ALA A 566 0.93 -8.03 7.03
N LYS A 567 0.86 -6.93 6.27
CA LYS A 567 1.94 -6.47 5.38
C LYS A 567 3.19 -6.03 6.13
N GLN A 568 3.06 -5.42 7.30
CA GLN A 568 4.22 -5.08 8.14
C GLN A 568 4.97 -6.35 8.60
N ILE A 569 4.24 -7.42 8.93
CA ILE A 569 4.82 -8.73 9.27
C ILE A 569 5.50 -9.35 8.05
N GLU A 570 4.85 -9.34 6.87
CA GLU A 570 5.47 -9.81 5.62
C GLU A 570 6.77 -9.06 5.30
N ASN A 571 6.73 -7.73 5.29
CA ASN A 571 7.89 -6.88 5.00
C ASN A 571 9.04 -7.19 5.96
N TYR A 572 8.74 -7.43 7.23
CA TYR A 572 9.73 -7.86 8.20
C TYR A 572 10.35 -9.23 7.86
N ILE A 573 9.53 -10.25 7.58
CA ILE A 573 10.00 -11.59 7.19
C ILE A 573 10.90 -11.50 5.94
N ARG A 574 10.45 -10.79 4.89
CA ARG A 574 11.22 -10.59 3.66
C ARG A 574 12.52 -9.81 3.87
N SER A 575 12.56 -8.88 4.84
CA SER A 575 13.80 -8.17 5.21
C SER A 575 14.87 -9.09 5.81
N LYS A 576 14.48 -10.25 6.37
CA LYS A 576 15.38 -11.22 7.01
C LYS A 576 15.72 -12.41 6.10
N LEU A 577 14.73 -12.98 5.41
CA LEU A 577 14.89 -14.16 4.55
C LEU A 577 15.12 -13.80 3.06
N GLY A 578 14.89 -12.55 2.66
CA GLY A 578 14.95 -12.11 1.27
C GLY A 578 13.63 -12.27 0.51
N SER A 579 13.65 -11.95 -0.78
CA SER A 579 12.44 -11.95 -1.64
C SER A 579 11.83 -13.33 -1.86
N ASP A 580 12.63 -14.40 -1.77
CA ASP A 580 12.21 -15.79 -1.96
C ASP A 580 11.64 -16.44 -0.67
N ALA A 581 11.47 -15.65 0.40
CA ALA A 581 10.78 -16.08 1.60
C ALA A 581 9.33 -16.51 1.31
N ILE A 582 8.92 -17.64 1.87
CA ILE A 582 7.57 -18.16 1.68
C ILE A 582 6.66 -17.52 2.74
N VAL A 583 5.82 -16.57 2.33
CA VAL A 583 4.83 -15.94 3.20
C VAL A 583 3.45 -16.17 2.59
N VAL A 584 2.49 -16.60 3.41
CA VAL A 584 1.09 -16.78 3.00
C VAL A 584 0.16 -16.42 4.15
N GLY A 585 -0.81 -15.54 3.92
CA GLY A 585 -1.85 -15.23 4.90
C GLY A 585 -3.10 -16.10 4.75
N GLU A 586 -3.65 -16.56 5.86
CA GLU A 586 -5.03 -17.02 5.92
C GLU A 586 -5.99 -15.83 6.02
N VAL A 587 -6.27 -15.20 4.89
CA VAL A 587 -7.41 -14.29 4.81
C VAL A 587 -8.63 -15.15 4.51
N TYR A 588 -9.31 -15.61 5.57
CA TYR A 588 -10.50 -16.50 5.47
C TYR A 588 -11.70 -15.71 4.89
N ASP A 589 -11.69 -15.48 3.58
CA ASP A 589 -12.74 -14.81 2.84
C ASP A 589 -12.73 -15.20 1.35
N GLY A 590 -13.91 -15.48 0.80
CA GLY A 590 -14.07 -15.80 -0.62
C GLY A 590 -14.07 -14.57 -1.54
N ASP A 591 -14.31 -13.36 -1.01
CA ASP A 591 -14.47 -12.15 -1.82
C ASP A 591 -13.12 -11.62 -2.36
N PRO A 592 -12.95 -11.52 -3.69
CA PRO A 592 -11.82 -10.82 -4.31
C PRO A 592 -11.54 -9.42 -3.75
N SER A 593 -12.58 -8.70 -3.31
CA SER A 593 -12.47 -7.35 -2.74
C SER A 593 -11.84 -7.34 -1.33
N VAL A 594 -11.93 -8.45 -0.60
CA VAL A 594 -11.25 -8.64 0.70
C VAL A 594 -9.82 -9.10 0.47
N LEU A 595 -9.60 -10.15 -0.32
CA LEU A 595 -8.25 -10.68 -0.58
C LEU A 595 -7.31 -9.63 -1.21
N SER A 596 -7.81 -8.81 -2.13
CA SER A 596 -7.01 -7.74 -2.76
C SER A 596 -6.55 -6.63 -1.80
N GLN A 597 -7.19 -6.45 -0.64
CA GLN A 597 -6.72 -5.50 0.38
C GLN A 597 -5.41 -5.95 1.03
N PHE A 598 -5.12 -7.25 1.05
CA PHE A 598 -3.89 -7.82 1.60
C PHE A 598 -2.71 -7.82 0.60
N ALA A 599 -2.97 -7.66 -0.70
CA ALA A 599 -1.91 -7.55 -1.71
C ALA A 599 -0.90 -6.42 -1.39
N PRO A 600 0.42 -6.60 -1.61
CA PRO A 600 1.04 -7.70 -2.34
C PRO A 600 1.21 -9.01 -1.55
N MET A 601 0.88 -9.03 -0.26
CA MET A 601 1.02 -10.22 0.58
C MET A 601 0.28 -11.41 -0.04
N PRO A 602 0.96 -12.54 -0.27
CA PRO A 602 0.29 -13.73 -0.78
C PRO A 602 -0.72 -14.25 0.22
N ALA A 603 -1.83 -14.79 -0.28
CA ALA A 603 -2.88 -15.39 0.54
C ALA A 603 -3.30 -16.76 -0.01
N LEU A 604 -3.88 -17.57 0.87
CA LEU A 604 -4.65 -18.74 0.48
C LEU A 604 -5.82 -18.28 -0.41
N ASN A 605 -5.94 -18.83 -1.63
CA ASN A 605 -6.96 -18.36 -2.58
C ASN A 605 -8.34 -18.99 -2.31
N PHE A 606 -8.99 -18.51 -1.25
CA PHE A 606 -10.36 -18.89 -0.89
C PHE A 606 -11.37 -18.61 -2.02
N THR A 607 -11.18 -17.59 -2.85
CA THR A 607 -12.01 -17.38 -4.05
C THR A 607 -11.95 -18.58 -4.99
N PHE A 608 -10.76 -19.13 -5.27
CA PHE A 608 -10.62 -20.35 -6.07
C PHE A 608 -11.26 -21.55 -5.38
N MET A 609 -11.01 -21.75 -4.09
CA MET A 609 -11.59 -22.86 -3.33
C MET A 609 -13.13 -22.86 -3.40
N TYR A 610 -13.79 -21.74 -3.09
CA TYR A 610 -15.26 -21.64 -3.18
C TYR A 610 -15.75 -21.76 -4.63
N GLY A 611 -15.01 -21.19 -5.59
CA GLY A 611 -15.34 -21.28 -7.00
C GLY A 611 -15.37 -22.73 -7.51
N ILE A 612 -14.30 -23.49 -7.27
CA ILE A 612 -14.17 -24.87 -7.79
C ILE A 612 -15.08 -25.85 -7.04
N THR A 613 -15.24 -25.72 -5.72
CA THR A 613 -16.12 -26.62 -4.94
C THR A 613 -17.59 -26.42 -5.31
N ALA A 614 -18.03 -25.18 -5.53
CA ALA A 614 -19.38 -24.87 -6.00
C ALA A 614 -19.62 -25.30 -7.46
N ASN A 615 -18.59 -25.25 -8.32
CA ASN A 615 -18.69 -25.47 -9.77
C ASN A 615 -17.78 -26.61 -10.26
N HIS A 616 -17.77 -27.75 -9.56
CA HIS A 616 -16.83 -28.85 -9.78
C HIS A 616 -16.96 -29.52 -11.16
N GLU A 617 -18.16 -29.51 -11.78
CA GLU A 617 -18.39 -29.93 -13.18
C GLU A 617 -18.21 -28.80 -14.21
N GLY A 618 -17.53 -27.74 -13.79
CA GLY A 618 -17.24 -26.54 -14.56
C GLY A 618 -18.35 -25.48 -14.59
N LYS A 619 -17.91 -24.25 -14.85
CA LYS A 619 -18.69 -23.02 -15.09
C LYS A 619 -17.90 -22.14 -16.08
N ASP A 620 -18.59 -21.42 -16.95
CA ASP A 620 -17.97 -20.37 -17.78
C ASP A 620 -17.38 -19.25 -16.91
N ASN A 621 -16.19 -18.77 -17.29
CA ASN A 621 -15.41 -17.72 -16.59
C ASN A 621 -14.93 -18.09 -15.17
N LEU A 622 -14.92 -19.38 -14.81
CA LEU A 622 -14.52 -19.84 -13.47
C LEU A 622 -13.11 -19.38 -13.11
N LEU A 623 -12.13 -19.50 -14.00
CA LEU A 623 -10.76 -19.10 -13.72
C LEU A 623 -10.63 -17.57 -13.65
N VAL A 624 -11.18 -16.85 -14.64
CA VAL A 624 -11.16 -15.38 -14.70
C VAL A 624 -11.75 -14.76 -13.43
N GLU A 625 -12.86 -15.29 -12.90
CA GLU A 625 -13.44 -14.86 -11.63
C GLU A 625 -12.52 -15.18 -10.45
N THR A 626 -12.01 -16.42 -10.35
CA THR A 626 -11.31 -16.93 -9.17
C THR A 626 -9.86 -16.48 -9.00
N ILE A 627 -9.22 -15.99 -10.07
CA ILE A 627 -7.90 -15.34 -10.01
C ILE A 627 -7.94 -13.84 -10.34
N SER A 628 -9.14 -13.24 -10.34
CA SER A 628 -9.35 -11.82 -10.66
C SER A 628 -8.56 -10.88 -9.75
N TRP A 629 -8.58 -11.10 -8.43
CA TRP A 629 -7.84 -10.28 -7.45
C TRP A 629 -6.33 -10.33 -7.68
N VAL A 630 -5.80 -11.52 -7.97
CA VAL A 630 -4.38 -11.73 -8.29
C VAL A 630 -4.01 -10.98 -9.57
N ASN A 631 -4.74 -11.23 -10.66
CA ASN A 631 -4.45 -10.64 -11.97
C ASN A 631 -4.59 -9.11 -11.98
N GLY A 632 -5.61 -8.58 -11.30
CA GLY A 632 -5.84 -7.13 -11.16
C GLY A 632 -4.70 -6.43 -10.41
N ALA A 633 -4.16 -7.07 -9.38
CA ALA A 633 -3.00 -6.57 -8.65
C ALA A 633 -1.68 -6.81 -9.41
N THR A 634 -1.55 -7.92 -10.15
CA THR A 634 -0.35 -8.31 -10.94
C THR A 634 0.04 -7.29 -12.01
N TYR A 635 -0.89 -6.44 -12.45
CA TYR A 635 -0.58 -5.30 -13.32
C TYR A 635 0.31 -4.23 -12.65
N TYR A 636 0.26 -4.12 -11.32
CA TYR A 636 0.92 -3.09 -10.52
C TYR A 636 2.04 -3.66 -9.62
N LEU A 637 1.80 -4.81 -8.98
CA LEU A 637 2.66 -5.44 -7.97
C LEU A 637 2.76 -6.94 -8.28
N ASN A 638 3.91 -7.60 -8.03
CA ASN A 638 4.01 -9.04 -8.27
C ASN A 638 3.29 -9.85 -7.17
N VAL A 639 2.04 -10.25 -7.40
CA VAL A 639 1.23 -10.97 -6.40
C VAL A 639 1.30 -12.48 -6.62
N ASN A 640 1.82 -13.20 -5.63
CA ASN A 640 1.68 -14.66 -5.57
C ASN A 640 0.38 -15.02 -4.84
N HIS A 641 -0.15 -16.21 -5.12
CA HIS A 641 -1.28 -16.79 -4.40
C HIS A 641 -1.07 -18.27 -4.17
N PHE A 642 -1.79 -18.81 -3.20
CA PHE A 642 -1.68 -20.20 -2.77
C PHE A 642 -3.03 -20.87 -3.01
N PRO A 643 -3.30 -21.36 -4.23
CA PRO A 643 -4.55 -22.07 -4.52
C PRO A 643 -4.59 -23.40 -3.78
N PHE A 644 -5.79 -23.78 -3.33
CA PHE A 644 -6.06 -24.99 -2.56
C PHE A 644 -7.55 -25.36 -2.75
N ILE A 645 -7.99 -26.52 -2.24
CA ILE A 645 -9.40 -26.93 -2.28
C ILE A 645 -9.92 -27.23 -0.85
N ASP A 646 -9.10 -27.84 -0.02
CA ASP A 646 -9.39 -28.16 1.38
C ASP A 646 -8.15 -28.01 2.26
N ASN A 647 -8.39 -27.95 3.57
CA ASN A 647 -7.39 -27.76 4.62
C ASN A 647 -7.93 -28.33 5.95
N HIS A 648 -7.22 -28.08 7.04
CA HIS A 648 -7.58 -28.54 8.39
C HIS A 648 -8.86 -27.92 8.99
N ASP A 649 -9.48 -26.95 8.30
CA ASP A 649 -10.69 -26.23 8.71
C ASP A 649 -11.87 -26.39 7.74
N LEU A 650 -11.73 -27.28 6.75
CA LEU A 650 -12.76 -27.59 5.76
C LEU A 650 -13.11 -29.08 5.81
N ASN A 651 -14.29 -29.45 5.28
CA ASN A 651 -14.59 -30.86 5.02
C ASN A 651 -13.62 -31.37 3.95
N ARG A 652 -13.18 -32.63 4.06
CA ARG A 652 -12.37 -33.27 3.01
C ARG A 652 -13.16 -33.25 1.71
N TRP A 653 -12.58 -32.71 0.66
CA TRP A 653 -13.26 -32.44 -0.60
C TRP A 653 -13.73 -33.74 -1.27
N ILE A 654 -12.97 -34.83 -1.12
CA ILE A 654 -13.37 -36.15 -1.59
C ILE A 654 -14.64 -36.66 -0.90
N SER A 655 -14.83 -36.39 0.40
CA SER A 655 -16.07 -36.71 1.12
C SER A 655 -17.26 -35.87 0.65
N VAL A 656 -17.06 -34.56 0.42
CA VAL A 656 -18.11 -33.71 -0.18
C VAL A 656 -18.54 -34.26 -1.55
N LEU A 657 -17.58 -34.70 -2.37
CA LEU A 657 -17.87 -35.29 -3.67
C LEU A 657 -18.57 -36.64 -3.58
N ILE A 658 -18.05 -37.60 -2.81
CA ILE A 658 -18.59 -38.97 -2.74
C ILE A 658 -19.93 -39.00 -1.99
N ASP A 659 -20.02 -38.36 -0.82
CA ASP A 659 -21.18 -38.51 0.06
C ASP A 659 -22.33 -37.58 -0.34
N GLN A 660 -22.03 -36.37 -0.82
CA GLN A 660 -23.03 -35.33 -1.11
C GLN A 660 -23.28 -35.11 -2.61
N LYS A 661 -22.25 -34.90 -3.44
CA LYS A 661 -22.44 -34.51 -4.86
C LYS A 661 -22.77 -35.69 -5.77
N TYR A 662 -22.04 -36.80 -5.60
CA TYR A 662 -22.19 -38.06 -6.34
C TYR A 662 -22.67 -39.19 -5.42
N SER A 663 -23.59 -38.88 -4.51
CA SER A 663 -24.12 -39.84 -3.54
C SER A 663 -24.65 -41.10 -4.22
N GLY A 664 -24.04 -42.25 -3.96
CA GLY A 664 -24.33 -43.53 -4.60
C GLY A 664 -23.47 -43.89 -5.82
N ASP A 665 -22.57 -42.99 -6.28
CA ASP A 665 -21.55 -43.24 -7.30
C ASP A 665 -20.18 -42.70 -6.85
N THR A 666 -19.55 -43.47 -5.97
CA THR A 666 -18.19 -43.22 -5.45
C THR A 666 -17.17 -43.03 -6.57
N GLN A 667 -17.32 -43.73 -7.70
CA GLN A 667 -16.37 -43.66 -8.82
C GLN A 667 -16.52 -42.35 -9.60
N ALA A 668 -17.73 -41.85 -9.82
CA ALA A 668 -17.93 -40.49 -10.33
C ALA A 668 -17.35 -39.43 -9.38
N GLY A 669 -17.50 -39.61 -8.06
CA GLY A 669 -16.86 -38.77 -7.04
C GLY A 669 -15.33 -38.72 -7.16
N ILE A 670 -14.67 -39.88 -7.18
CA ILE A 670 -13.20 -40.00 -7.33
C ILE A 670 -12.73 -39.39 -8.66
N ARG A 671 -13.40 -39.68 -9.78
CA ARG A 671 -13.08 -39.08 -11.10
C ARG A 671 -13.12 -37.55 -11.05
N GLN A 672 -14.12 -36.97 -10.40
CA GLN A 672 -14.23 -35.52 -10.27
C GLN A 672 -13.18 -34.94 -9.32
N TYR A 673 -12.88 -35.64 -8.23
CA TYR A 673 -11.84 -35.26 -7.26
C TYR A 673 -10.46 -35.11 -7.93
N LEU A 674 -10.08 -36.08 -8.76
CA LEU A 674 -8.83 -36.04 -9.52
C LEU A 674 -8.82 -34.92 -10.56
N LEU A 675 -9.95 -34.61 -11.20
CA LEU A 675 -10.04 -33.49 -12.15
C LEU A 675 -9.94 -32.12 -11.48
N THR A 676 -10.59 -31.91 -10.33
CA THR A 676 -10.46 -30.64 -9.59
C THR A 676 -9.02 -30.44 -9.10
N ASN A 677 -8.35 -31.50 -8.67
CA ASN A 677 -6.94 -31.46 -8.29
C ASN A 677 -6.00 -31.30 -9.50
N ALA A 678 -6.33 -31.87 -10.67
CA ALA A 678 -5.60 -31.62 -11.92
C ALA A 678 -5.66 -30.13 -12.33
N LEU A 679 -6.81 -29.48 -12.13
CA LEU A 679 -6.96 -28.04 -12.37
C LEU A 679 -6.10 -27.23 -11.38
N LEU A 680 -6.23 -27.52 -10.08
CA LEU A 680 -5.43 -26.91 -9.00
C LEU A 680 -3.93 -26.97 -9.32
N LEU A 681 -3.40 -28.16 -9.61
CA LEU A 681 -1.99 -28.39 -9.93
C LEU A 681 -1.54 -27.79 -11.27
N SER A 682 -2.46 -27.23 -12.07
CA SER A 682 -2.17 -26.53 -13.33
C SER A 682 -2.06 -25.00 -13.19
N LEU A 683 -2.49 -24.41 -12.07
CA LEU A 683 -2.49 -22.96 -11.82
C LEU A 683 -1.08 -22.40 -11.55
N ASN A 684 -0.92 -21.09 -11.73
CA ASN A 684 0.22 -20.34 -11.17
C ASN A 684 0.12 -20.23 -9.64
N GLY A 685 1.12 -19.59 -9.03
CA GLY A 685 1.30 -19.64 -7.58
C GLY A 685 1.81 -21.01 -7.12
N MET A 686 1.64 -21.29 -5.83
CA MET A 686 2.04 -22.56 -5.23
C MET A 686 0.80 -23.30 -4.71
N PRO A 687 0.32 -24.32 -5.44
CA PRO A 687 -0.75 -25.20 -4.98
C PRO A 687 -0.42 -25.80 -3.62
N VAL A 688 -1.42 -25.83 -2.74
CA VAL A 688 -1.35 -26.43 -1.40
C VAL A 688 -2.19 -27.70 -1.38
N ILE A 689 -1.59 -28.81 -0.94
CA ILE A 689 -2.22 -30.11 -0.73
C ILE A 689 -2.23 -30.40 0.77
N TYR A 690 -3.36 -30.81 1.35
CA TYR A 690 -3.45 -31.15 2.77
C TYR A 690 -3.17 -32.64 2.98
N TYR A 691 -2.48 -33.01 4.08
CA TYR A 691 -2.01 -34.39 4.25
C TYR A 691 -3.17 -35.40 4.16
N GLY A 692 -2.99 -36.46 3.36
CA GLY A 692 -4.03 -37.47 3.13
C GLY A 692 -4.91 -37.18 1.92
N ASP A 693 -4.96 -35.96 1.39
CA ASP A 693 -5.64 -35.66 0.12
C ASP A 693 -5.07 -36.53 -1.01
N GLU A 694 -3.75 -36.76 -0.99
CA GLU A 694 -3.08 -37.56 -1.98
C GLU A 694 -3.42 -39.05 -1.93
N ILE A 695 -4.07 -39.54 -0.86
CA ILE A 695 -4.68 -40.88 -0.78
C ILE A 695 -6.23 -40.83 -0.76
N GLY A 696 -6.82 -39.66 -0.90
CA GLY A 696 -8.27 -39.50 -0.78
C GLY A 696 -8.83 -39.74 0.62
N LEU A 697 -8.07 -39.39 1.67
CA LEU A 697 -8.51 -39.48 3.06
C LEU A 697 -9.82 -38.69 3.26
N ARG A 698 -10.81 -39.37 3.83
CA ARG A 698 -12.18 -38.87 4.01
C ARG A 698 -12.32 -38.13 5.35
N GLY A 699 -13.33 -37.27 5.46
CA GLY A 699 -13.58 -36.51 6.70
C GLY A 699 -14.63 -35.41 6.58
N TRP A 700 -15.46 -35.27 7.62
CA TRP A 700 -16.43 -34.17 7.76
C TRP A 700 -16.25 -33.45 9.10
N LYS A 701 -16.33 -32.12 9.10
CA LYS A 701 -16.48 -31.31 10.32
C LYS A 701 -17.84 -31.57 10.94
N TRP A 702 -17.90 -31.58 12.27
CA TRP A 702 -19.12 -31.77 13.04
C TRP A 702 -19.63 -30.42 13.59
N ASN A 703 -20.96 -30.22 13.60
CA ASN A 703 -21.61 -29.01 14.12
C ASN A 703 -21.69 -28.99 15.67
N GLY A 704 -20.62 -29.45 16.32
CA GLY A 704 -20.53 -29.75 17.73
C GLY A 704 -19.35 -30.70 17.98
N ASP A 705 -18.98 -30.88 19.25
CA ASP A 705 -17.93 -31.81 19.71
C ASP A 705 -18.03 -33.17 18.98
N PRO A 706 -17.00 -33.61 18.22
CA PRO A 706 -15.58 -33.21 18.27
C PRO A 706 -15.12 -32.15 17.26
N TRP A 707 -16.05 -31.39 16.67
CA TRP A 707 -15.81 -30.26 15.75
C TRP A 707 -14.95 -30.65 14.54
N ASP A 708 -13.70 -30.19 14.47
CA ASP A 708 -12.80 -30.35 13.33
C ASP A 708 -11.89 -31.58 13.43
N LEU A 709 -11.91 -32.27 14.57
CA LEU A 709 -11.09 -33.46 14.80
C LEU A 709 -11.26 -34.53 13.69
N PRO A 710 -12.45 -34.79 13.13
CA PRO A 710 -12.64 -35.80 12.08
C PRO A 710 -12.16 -35.38 10.67
N VAL A 711 -11.62 -34.17 10.48
CA VAL A 711 -10.86 -33.81 9.26
C VAL A 711 -9.35 -33.78 9.50
N ARG A 712 -8.95 -33.97 10.77
CA ARG A 712 -7.58 -33.97 11.30
C ARG A 712 -7.15 -35.36 11.81
N GLU A 713 -7.82 -36.42 11.36
CA GLU A 713 -7.58 -37.82 11.76
C GLU A 713 -6.19 -38.33 11.33
N PRO A 714 -5.70 -39.45 11.90
CA PRO A 714 -4.47 -40.12 11.48
C PRO A 714 -4.29 -40.26 9.96
N MET A 715 -3.09 -39.97 9.48
CA MET A 715 -2.63 -40.31 8.14
C MET A 715 -2.54 -41.84 7.99
N GLN A 716 -3.09 -42.39 6.91
CA GLN A 716 -3.24 -43.84 6.77
C GLN A 716 -2.07 -44.46 5.99
N TRP A 717 -1.13 -45.06 6.71
CA TRP A 717 0.06 -45.65 6.10
C TRP A 717 -0.10 -47.10 5.67
N TYR A 718 -0.96 -47.84 6.36
CA TYR A 718 -1.04 -49.30 6.33
C TYR A 718 -2.47 -49.76 6.06
N ALA A 719 -2.65 -50.80 5.25
CA ALA A 719 -3.96 -51.30 4.84
C ALA A 719 -4.84 -51.67 6.04
N ASN A 720 -4.25 -52.26 7.07
CA ASN A 720 -4.95 -52.71 8.28
C ASN A 720 -5.04 -51.63 9.38
N GLN A 721 -4.63 -50.38 9.10
CA GLN A 721 -4.47 -49.28 10.07
C GLN A 721 -3.59 -49.65 11.29
N GLN A 722 -2.68 -50.62 11.15
CA GLN A 722 -1.85 -51.13 12.25
C GLN A 722 -0.39 -51.28 11.82
N GLY A 723 0.45 -50.38 12.33
CA GLY A 723 1.91 -50.49 12.34
C GLY A 723 2.46 -49.93 13.64
N ALA A 724 3.76 -50.10 13.89
CA ALA A 724 4.40 -49.55 15.09
C ALA A 724 4.45 -48.01 15.07
N GLU A 725 4.25 -47.43 13.89
CA GLU A 725 4.45 -46.01 13.59
C GLU A 725 3.17 -45.31 13.10
N GLN A 726 2.03 -46.00 13.16
CA GLN A 726 0.71 -45.46 12.84
C GLN A 726 0.22 -44.60 14.01
N THR A 727 -0.19 -43.35 13.75
CA THR A 727 -0.77 -42.50 14.80
C THR A 727 -2.20 -42.97 15.15
N TRP A 728 -2.58 -42.87 16.42
CA TRP A 728 -3.89 -43.31 16.93
C TRP A 728 -4.43 -42.42 18.08
N TRP A 729 -3.83 -41.24 18.33
CA TRP A 729 -4.19 -40.29 19.41
C TRP A 729 -5.68 -39.91 19.49
N THR A 730 -6.41 -40.00 18.38
CA THR A 730 -7.86 -39.77 18.27
C THR A 730 -8.69 -40.86 18.96
N LYS A 731 -8.25 -42.12 18.93
CA LYS A 731 -8.92 -43.29 19.52
C LYS A 731 -9.31 -43.11 21.00
N PRO A 732 -8.41 -42.73 21.94
CA PRO A 732 -8.80 -42.51 23.33
C PRO A 732 -9.81 -41.35 23.49
N ILE A 733 -9.76 -40.33 22.62
CA ILE A 733 -10.73 -39.23 22.61
C ILE A 733 -12.11 -39.74 22.18
N TYR A 734 -12.18 -40.55 21.12
CA TYR A 734 -13.41 -41.19 20.66
C TYR A 734 -13.98 -42.19 21.66
N GLN A 735 -13.13 -42.94 22.36
CA GLN A 735 -13.54 -43.78 23.50
C GLN A 735 -14.15 -42.95 24.63
N GLN A 736 -13.49 -41.86 25.05
CA GLN A 736 -13.98 -40.98 26.12
C GLN A 736 -15.32 -40.30 25.77
N LYS A 737 -15.49 -39.91 24.50
CA LYS A 737 -16.71 -39.28 23.97
C LYS A 737 -17.79 -40.29 23.56
N ASN A 738 -17.52 -41.60 23.64
CA ASN A 738 -18.41 -42.67 23.18
C ASN A 738 -18.84 -42.50 21.71
N ILE A 739 -17.90 -42.09 20.85
CA ILE A 739 -18.10 -41.97 19.40
C ILE A 739 -17.77 -43.32 18.76
N THR A 740 -18.81 -44.05 18.33
CA THR A 740 -18.69 -45.39 17.73
C THR A 740 -19.01 -45.42 16.23
N PHE A 741 -19.23 -44.26 15.62
CA PHE A 741 -19.41 -44.15 14.17
C PHE A 741 -18.07 -44.41 13.47
N GLY A 742 -18.09 -45.11 12.33
CA GLY A 742 -16.87 -45.52 11.63
C GLY A 742 -15.96 -46.45 12.44
N ASN A 743 -16.45 -47.08 13.53
CA ASN A 743 -15.64 -47.88 14.46
C ASN A 743 -14.53 -47.09 15.20
N ALA A 744 -14.56 -45.75 15.13
CA ALA A 744 -13.55 -44.81 15.61
C ALA A 744 -13.04 -44.99 17.05
N ASN A 745 -13.84 -45.55 17.96
CA ASN A 745 -13.40 -45.88 19.32
C ASN A 745 -12.51 -47.15 19.40
N VAL A 746 -12.24 -47.83 18.29
CA VAL A 746 -11.48 -49.08 18.20
C VAL A 746 -10.21 -48.93 17.37
N ASP A 747 -10.27 -48.25 16.23
CA ASP A 747 -9.15 -47.96 15.32
C ASP A 747 -8.58 -46.55 15.57
N GLY A 748 -9.45 -45.55 15.59
CA GLY A 748 -9.11 -44.14 15.71
C GLY A 748 -9.56 -43.26 14.54
N ALA A 749 -10.36 -43.79 13.60
CA ALA A 749 -10.86 -43.02 12.47
C ALA A 749 -12.38 -43.13 12.36
N MET A 750 -13.06 -42.02 12.06
CA MET A 750 -14.51 -41.96 11.82
C MET A 750 -14.86 -42.15 10.35
N TYR A 751 -13.90 -41.89 9.47
CA TYR A 751 -14.11 -41.85 8.02
C TYR A 751 -13.16 -42.77 7.24
N ASP A 752 -12.46 -43.68 7.91
CA ASP A 752 -11.50 -44.61 7.31
C ASP A 752 -11.61 -45.99 7.96
N ASP A 753 -11.67 -47.07 7.19
CA ASP A 753 -11.87 -48.44 7.69
C ASP A 753 -10.70 -49.38 7.26
N PRO A 754 -10.25 -50.34 8.09
CA PRO A 754 -9.19 -51.27 7.70
C PRO A 754 -9.50 -52.05 6.41
N ASN A 755 -8.61 -51.93 5.42
CA ASN A 755 -8.63 -52.55 4.09
C ASN A 755 -9.77 -52.04 3.19
N ASP A 756 -10.14 -50.76 3.31
CA ASP A 756 -11.11 -50.09 2.44
C ASP A 756 -10.49 -49.55 1.13
N GLY A 757 -9.15 -49.59 1.00
CA GLY A 757 -8.38 -49.09 -0.14
C GLY A 757 -7.79 -47.69 0.03
N VAL A 758 -8.01 -47.02 1.16
CA VAL A 758 -7.55 -45.65 1.46
C VAL A 758 -6.29 -45.71 2.35
N SER A 759 -5.18 -46.20 1.78
CA SER A 759 -3.90 -46.19 2.49
C SER A 759 -2.71 -46.06 1.55
N VAL A 760 -1.61 -45.49 2.07
CA VAL A 760 -0.34 -45.40 1.34
C VAL A 760 0.15 -46.79 0.91
N GLU A 761 -0.10 -47.85 1.67
CA GLU A 761 0.25 -49.23 1.31
C GLU A 761 -0.55 -49.75 0.11
N GLU A 762 -1.88 -49.60 0.14
CA GLU A 762 -2.78 -50.12 -0.90
C GLU A 762 -2.61 -49.37 -2.23
N GLU A 763 -2.35 -48.07 -2.18
CA GLU A 763 -2.28 -47.21 -3.36
C GLU A 763 -0.91 -47.14 -4.06
N GLN A 764 0.07 -47.97 -3.68
CA GLN A 764 1.40 -47.96 -4.32
C GLN A 764 1.39 -48.32 -5.82
N THR A 765 0.36 -49.01 -6.33
CA THR A 765 0.36 -49.55 -7.70
C THR A 765 -0.89 -49.19 -8.50
N GLY A 766 -0.78 -49.25 -9.83
CA GLY A 766 -1.89 -48.96 -10.75
C GLY A 766 -2.30 -47.49 -10.80
N TYR A 767 -3.50 -47.25 -11.32
CA TYR A 767 -4.11 -45.92 -11.40
C TYR A 767 -4.84 -45.60 -10.08
N SER A 768 -4.06 -45.30 -9.06
CA SER A 768 -4.52 -44.89 -7.72
C SER A 768 -4.55 -43.35 -7.59
N ILE A 769 -5.21 -42.81 -6.57
CA ILE A 769 -5.19 -41.38 -6.22
C ILE A 769 -3.73 -40.98 -5.92
N LEU A 770 -3.02 -41.78 -5.11
CA LEU A 770 -1.62 -41.55 -4.78
C LEU A 770 -0.71 -41.48 -6.00
N ASN A 771 -0.88 -42.40 -6.95
CA ASN A 771 -0.07 -42.39 -8.17
C ASN A 771 -0.45 -41.26 -9.12
N PHE A 772 -1.70 -40.75 -9.09
CA PHE A 772 -2.07 -39.54 -9.81
C PHE A 772 -1.34 -38.32 -9.25
N PHE A 773 -1.40 -38.08 -7.94
CA PHE A 773 -0.72 -36.93 -7.31
C PHE A 773 0.79 -37.01 -7.49
N LYS A 774 1.41 -38.17 -7.21
CA LYS A 774 2.85 -38.40 -7.48
C LYS A 774 3.19 -38.03 -8.93
N GLN A 775 2.45 -38.53 -9.92
CA GLN A 775 2.75 -38.24 -11.32
C GLN A 775 2.55 -36.76 -11.69
N PHE A 776 1.45 -36.13 -11.24
CA PHE A 776 1.14 -34.75 -11.63
C PHE A 776 2.05 -33.73 -10.94
N ILE A 777 2.36 -33.91 -9.66
CA ILE A 777 3.29 -33.02 -8.93
C ILE A 777 4.70 -33.16 -9.52
N ASN A 778 5.18 -34.38 -9.80
CA ASN A 778 6.46 -34.59 -10.49
C ASN A 778 6.45 -34.04 -11.93
N LEU A 779 5.31 -34.08 -12.64
CA LEU A 779 5.14 -33.43 -13.95
C LEU A 779 5.29 -31.91 -13.83
N ARG A 780 4.64 -31.29 -12.83
CA ARG A 780 4.76 -29.86 -12.52
C ARG A 780 6.22 -29.48 -12.24
N ALA A 781 6.89 -30.21 -11.35
CA ALA A 781 8.30 -30.00 -11.02
C ALA A 781 9.24 -30.16 -12.23
N SER A 782 8.93 -31.08 -13.15
CA SER A 782 9.74 -31.36 -14.35
C SER A 782 9.67 -30.25 -15.43
N TYR A 783 8.64 -29.40 -15.40
CA TYR A 783 8.43 -28.34 -16.38
C TYR A 783 8.34 -26.98 -15.69
N PRO A 784 9.44 -26.19 -15.65
CA PRO A 784 9.47 -24.87 -15.02
C PRO A 784 8.33 -23.92 -15.41
N ALA A 785 7.80 -24.01 -16.64
CA ALA A 785 6.61 -23.25 -17.01
C ALA A 785 5.36 -23.66 -16.24
N LEU A 786 5.15 -24.96 -15.97
CA LEU A 786 4.02 -25.45 -15.18
C LEU A 786 4.23 -25.19 -13.67
N ALA A 787 5.45 -25.31 -13.15
CA ALA A 787 5.75 -24.95 -11.77
C ALA A 787 5.63 -23.44 -11.48
N LYS A 788 6.34 -22.61 -12.26
CA LYS A 788 6.67 -21.21 -11.91
C LYS A 788 6.25 -20.18 -12.96
N GLY A 789 5.73 -20.63 -14.10
CA GLY A 789 5.40 -19.73 -15.21
C GLY A 789 4.18 -18.85 -14.93
N SER A 790 4.14 -17.69 -15.59
CA SER A 790 2.95 -16.85 -15.65
C SER A 790 1.77 -17.64 -16.23
N LEU A 791 0.54 -17.25 -15.89
CA LEU A 791 -0.66 -17.90 -16.39
C LEU A 791 -1.39 -17.01 -17.40
N THR A 792 -1.85 -17.60 -18.50
CA THR A 792 -2.74 -16.99 -19.47
C THR A 792 -3.91 -17.93 -19.72
N ILE A 793 -5.13 -17.42 -19.57
CA ILE A 793 -6.35 -18.17 -19.82
C ILE A 793 -6.68 -18.05 -21.31
N GLU A 794 -6.50 -19.14 -22.05
CA GLU A 794 -6.81 -19.22 -23.49
C GLU A 794 -8.30 -19.57 -23.71
N ARG A 795 -8.90 -20.38 -22.82
CA ARG A 795 -10.34 -20.66 -22.74
C ARG A 795 -10.76 -20.86 -21.29
N ASP A 796 -11.98 -20.46 -20.98
CA ASP A 796 -12.58 -20.51 -19.65
C ASP A 796 -14.07 -20.88 -19.76
N TRP A 797 -14.34 -22.03 -20.36
CA TRP A 797 -15.70 -22.51 -20.62
C TRP A 797 -16.00 -23.69 -19.71
N LYS A 798 -17.27 -23.87 -19.34
CA LYS A 798 -17.75 -24.96 -18.47
C LYS A 798 -17.16 -26.33 -18.84
N ASN A 799 -17.13 -26.64 -20.14
CA ASN A 799 -16.64 -27.91 -20.67
C ASN A 799 -15.25 -27.81 -21.33
N LEU A 800 -14.52 -26.70 -21.14
CA LEU A 800 -13.14 -26.56 -21.60
C LEU A 800 -12.41 -25.38 -20.96
N TYR A 801 -11.47 -25.70 -20.08
CA TYR A 801 -10.42 -24.78 -19.65
C TYR A 801 -9.17 -25.04 -20.49
N VAL A 802 -8.59 -23.97 -21.03
CA VAL A 802 -7.27 -24.02 -21.68
C VAL A 802 -6.36 -23.01 -20.99
N ILE A 803 -5.37 -23.54 -20.29
CA ILE A 803 -4.41 -22.76 -19.50
C ILE A 803 -3.06 -22.82 -20.21
N LYS A 804 -2.54 -21.66 -20.59
CA LYS A 804 -1.18 -21.52 -21.07
C LYS A 804 -0.30 -21.01 -19.93
N ARG A 805 0.84 -21.66 -19.74
CA ARG A 805 1.85 -21.29 -18.74
C ARG A 805 3.17 -20.99 -19.44
N VAL A 806 3.89 -19.94 -19.04
CA VAL A 806 5.13 -19.50 -19.72
C VAL A 806 6.24 -19.18 -18.72
N TYR A 807 7.42 -19.77 -18.92
CA TYR A 807 8.63 -19.46 -18.14
C TYR A 807 9.88 -19.56 -19.01
N GLY A 808 10.59 -18.45 -19.19
CA GLY A 808 11.70 -18.37 -20.16
C GLY A 808 11.19 -18.63 -21.59
N THR A 809 11.83 -19.56 -22.31
CA THR A 809 11.33 -20.00 -23.64
C THR A 809 10.24 -21.08 -23.54
N GLN A 810 10.16 -21.78 -22.41
CA GLN A 810 9.24 -22.90 -22.24
C GLN A 810 7.80 -22.42 -22.10
N GLN A 811 6.90 -23.09 -22.82
CA GLN A 811 5.46 -22.93 -22.74
C GLN A 811 4.84 -24.30 -22.43
N VAL A 812 3.95 -24.35 -21.45
CA VAL A 812 3.08 -25.50 -21.18
C VAL A 812 1.65 -25.09 -21.55
N LEU A 813 0.92 -25.97 -22.19
CA LEU A 813 -0.49 -25.79 -22.51
C LEU A 813 -1.28 -26.95 -21.90
N VAL A 814 -2.17 -26.65 -20.96
CA VAL A 814 -3.06 -27.61 -20.32
C VAL A 814 -4.47 -27.45 -20.88
N LEU A 815 -5.05 -28.52 -21.38
CA LEU A 815 -6.44 -28.60 -21.83
C LEU A 815 -7.16 -29.52 -20.84
N ILE A 816 -8.17 -29.03 -20.12
CA ILE A 816 -8.96 -29.83 -19.16
C ILE A 816 -10.46 -29.59 -19.34
N ASN A 817 -11.22 -30.68 -19.35
CA ASN A 817 -12.67 -30.68 -19.37
C ASN A 817 -13.21 -31.27 -18.05
N LEU A 818 -13.85 -30.43 -17.23
CA LEU A 818 -14.50 -30.83 -15.97
C LEU A 818 -15.92 -31.37 -16.18
N ASP A 819 -16.54 -31.12 -17.33
CA ASP A 819 -17.91 -31.53 -17.65
C ASP A 819 -17.99 -33.06 -17.84
N ALA A 820 -19.05 -33.67 -17.31
CA ALA A 820 -19.30 -35.11 -17.37
C ALA A 820 -19.98 -35.58 -18.65
N THR A 821 -20.52 -34.67 -19.48
CA THR A 821 -21.41 -34.96 -20.61
C THR A 821 -20.89 -34.46 -21.96
N TYR A 822 -20.39 -33.23 -22.02
CA TYR A 822 -20.12 -32.54 -23.29
C TYR A 822 -18.61 -32.42 -23.61
N SER A 823 -18.21 -32.90 -24.78
CA SER A 823 -16.88 -32.65 -25.33
C SER A 823 -16.75 -31.22 -25.86
N ASN A 824 -15.51 -30.76 -26.01
CA ASN A 824 -15.18 -29.53 -26.74
C ASN A 824 -13.86 -29.72 -27.50
N ASN A 825 -13.34 -28.70 -28.17
CA ASN A 825 -12.08 -28.77 -28.92
C ASN A 825 -11.27 -27.46 -28.86
N TYR A 826 -9.95 -27.61 -29.03
CA TYR A 826 -9.01 -26.49 -29.14
C TYR A 826 -7.94 -26.82 -30.18
N THR A 827 -7.56 -25.85 -31.01
CA THR A 827 -6.46 -26.01 -31.97
C THR A 827 -5.12 -25.85 -31.25
N VAL A 828 -4.46 -26.96 -30.94
CA VAL A 828 -3.12 -26.97 -30.35
C VAL A 828 -2.11 -26.52 -31.43
N PRO A 829 -1.33 -25.45 -31.21
CA PRO A 829 -0.42 -24.95 -32.24
C PRO A 829 0.75 -25.89 -32.55
N ALA A 830 1.33 -25.76 -33.74
CA ALA A 830 2.52 -26.48 -34.14
C ALA A 830 3.71 -26.26 -33.18
N GLY A 831 4.54 -27.29 -33.02
CA GLY A 831 5.71 -27.31 -32.13
C GLY A 831 5.42 -27.65 -30.67
N TYR A 832 4.16 -27.77 -30.25
CA TYR A 832 3.81 -28.39 -28.98
C TYR A 832 3.94 -29.92 -29.04
N LYS A 833 4.45 -30.53 -27.99
CA LYS A 833 4.57 -31.98 -27.80
C LYS A 833 3.58 -32.43 -26.72
N TRP A 834 2.83 -33.50 -26.95
CA TRP A 834 2.01 -34.14 -25.91
C TRP A 834 2.93 -34.89 -24.92
N VAL A 835 2.89 -34.52 -23.63
CA VAL A 835 3.77 -35.07 -22.59
C VAL A 835 3.06 -35.84 -21.49
N TRP A 836 1.77 -35.60 -21.25
CA TRP A 836 1.01 -36.28 -20.20
C TRP A 836 -0.51 -36.19 -20.43
N TYR A 837 -1.27 -37.11 -19.86
CA TYR A 837 -2.73 -37.13 -19.91
C TYR A 837 -3.37 -37.82 -18.71
N ALA A 838 -4.66 -37.55 -18.51
CA ALA A 838 -5.56 -38.43 -17.76
C ALA A 838 -6.95 -38.47 -18.40
N PHE A 839 -7.55 -39.66 -18.40
CA PHE A 839 -8.92 -39.93 -18.82
C PHE A 839 -9.67 -40.52 -17.63
N PHE A 840 -10.74 -39.84 -17.21
CA PHE A 840 -11.54 -40.17 -16.02
C PHE A 840 -13.03 -40.27 -16.37
N ASN A 841 -13.35 -40.93 -17.48
CA ASN A 841 -14.72 -41.06 -18.00
C ASN A 841 -15.25 -42.49 -17.87
N ASP A 842 -16.49 -42.74 -18.30
CA ASP A 842 -17.15 -44.03 -18.12
C ASP A 842 -16.52 -45.20 -18.88
N THR A 843 -15.63 -44.91 -19.83
CA THR A 843 -14.93 -45.91 -20.65
C THR A 843 -13.44 -46.05 -20.33
N ALA A 844 -12.86 -45.12 -19.57
CA ALA A 844 -11.44 -45.10 -19.24
C ALA A 844 -11.18 -44.43 -17.88
N PHE A 845 -10.39 -45.10 -17.04
CA PHE A 845 -9.77 -44.55 -15.84
C PHE A 845 -8.27 -44.84 -15.95
N GLU A 846 -7.53 -43.95 -16.60
CA GLU A 846 -6.08 -44.09 -16.84
C GLU A 846 -5.39 -42.74 -16.94
N PHE A 847 -4.12 -42.68 -16.54
CA PHE A 847 -3.29 -41.48 -16.64
C PHE A 847 -1.82 -41.84 -16.80
N GLY A 848 -1.05 -40.99 -17.46
CA GLY A 848 0.35 -41.30 -17.70
C GLY A 848 1.12 -40.29 -18.54
N ALA A 849 2.44 -40.45 -18.53
CA ALA A 849 3.32 -39.74 -19.44
C ALA A 849 3.09 -40.20 -20.91
N LYS A 850 3.22 -39.24 -21.84
CA LYS A 850 3.39 -39.47 -23.27
C LYS A 850 4.76 -38.96 -23.70
N ASN A 851 5.29 -39.50 -24.79
CA ASN A 851 6.58 -39.10 -25.34
C ASN A 851 6.50 -38.94 -26.86
N GLU A 852 5.55 -38.13 -27.32
CA GLU A 852 5.33 -37.92 -28.75
C GLU A 852 6.35 -36.95 -29.36
N SER A 853 6.41 -36.91 -30.69
CA SER A 853 7.11 -35.85 -31.42
C SER A 853 6.30 -34.55 -31.35
N PRO A 854 6.93 -33.36 -31.43
CA PRO A 854 6.21 -32.10 -31.58
C PRO A 854 5.27 -32.12 -32.79
N LEU A 855 4.06 -31.59 -32.62
CA LEU A 855 3.04 -31.46 -33.67
C LEU A 855 3.60 -30.64 -34.84
N GLN A 856 3.53 -31.19 -36.04
CA GLN A 856 4.09 -30.56 -37.24
C GLN A 856 3.21 -29.43 -37.79
N ASN A 857 1.91 -29.48 -37.51
CA ASN A 857 0.91 -28.50 -37.92
C ASN A 857 0.00 -28.18 -36.73
N ASP A 858 -0.67 -27.03 -36.81
CA ASP A 858 -1.78 -26.70 -35.91
C ASP A 858 -2.85 -27.80 -36.00
N THR A 859 -3.16 -28.41 -34.86
CA THR A 859 -3.96 -29.65 -34.79
C THR A 859 -5.20 -29.40 -33.95
N ASN A 860 -6.39 -29.60 -34.53
CA ASN A 860 -7.63 -29.52 -33.76
C ASN A 860 -7.74 -30.73 -32.81
N TRP A 861 -7.75 -30.46 -31.51
CA TRP A 861 -7.72 -31.49 -30.47
C TRP A 861 -9.05 -31.54 -29.73
N THR A 862 -9.74 -32.68 -29.82
CA THR A 862 -10.98 -32.92 -29.07
C THR A 862 -10.66 -33.30 -27.63
N VAL A 863 -11.28 -32.62 -26.68
CA VAL A 863 -11.22 -32.93 -25.25
C VAL A 863 -12.59 -33.49 -24.86
N ASN A 864 -12.68 -34.81 -24.68
CA ASN A 864 -13.93 -35.45 -24.29
C ASN A 864 -14.24 -35.17 -22.81
N PRO A 865 -15.46 -35.46 -22.32
CA PRO A 865 -15.81 -35.33 -20.91
C PRO A 865 -14.77 -35.98 -20.00
N ARG A 866 -14.47 -35.30 -18.89
CA ARG A 866 -13.52 -35.79 -17.87
C ARG A 866 -12.16 -36.21 -18.43
N GLN A 867 -11.57 -35.38 -19.29
CA GLN A 867 -10.21 -35.58 -19.82
C GLN A 867 -9.31 -34.36 -19.60
N ILE A 868 -8.03 -34.63 -19.40
CA ILE A 868 -6.95 -33.63 -19.38
C ILE A 868 -5.78 -34.06 -20.26
N TYR A 869 -5.20 -33.08 -20.94
CA TYR A 869 -4.00 -33.20 -21.77
C TYR A 869 -3.01 -32.09 -21.41
N VAL A 870 -1.73 -32.45 -21.28
CA VAL A 870 -0.64 -31.50 -21.05
C VAL A 870 0.34 -31.55 -22.22
N PHE A 871 0.57 -30.40 -22.83
CA PHE A 871 1.51 -30.21 -23.93
C PHE A 871 2.64 -29.25 -23.54
N VAL A 872 3.84 -29.46 -24.09
CA VAL A 872 5.01 -28.61 -23.82
C VAL A 872 5.69 -28.20 -25.13
N LYS A 873 6.15 -26.95 -25.18
CA LYS A 873 6.98 -26.37 -26.24
C LYS A 873 8.17 -25.68 -25.57
N ASN A 874 9.39 -25.91 -26.07
CA ASN A 874 10.64 -25.36 -25.53
C ASN A 874 11.25 -24.29 -26.45
#